data_AF-A0A8T0FYR4-F1
#
_entry.id   AF-A0A8T0FYR4-F1
#
_cell.length_a   1.000
_cell.length_b   1.000
_cell.length_c   1.000
_cell.angle_alpha   90.00
_cell.angle_beta   90.00
_cell.angle_gamma   90.00
#
_symmetry.space_group_name_H-M   'P 1'
#
loop_
_entity.id
_entity.type
_entity.pdbx_description
1 polymer ?
#
loop_
_entity_poly.entity_id
_entity_poly.type
_entity_poly.pdbx_seq_one_letter_code
_entity_poly.pdbx_strand_id
1 'polypeptide(L)'
;MLVQMLFRHGHRAPFMLYPYDPNSEDDWKEGMGMLTQLGRLQHYAMGVHLQHRYKDFITTNPKEIEMINSNNFRCQYGVYCFIAGMYAPTKEFSFTDEIRWQPIISRQADYKGKAVLTRGRCRISDEESYALKRSVEANRTKEKYHDLYNFWSRNSGRLIDSWVLASDLGKTLACEKEYNLTIPEWGLKYWDEFSMQTGIAYYFNYGTKLIQKYRIGPLLGYMLEKIDDRINQTIPEKKVYIYSAHGSNIACLLLALDQYNWKGPPYASTIILELWKEEDKDYSIRWLYYNSTNPEKQIDPPVPLVLDGCGSEFCPLSKYKNITHRLIPVNWREECNDTAEKFKFQPFESPVHVPGLSSSEKLGIQWTAIRIGTIQNFDHVFTQDDVEKSGKRELMYLQILTTNGFYAPLSLYPNDENTEDDWPEGMGLLPKLGKLQQYEMGKFLRRFYDHFITSDPGEVDAFSSFEDRSTISLISFLASLYAPTEEWQFMPGFKWQPIVLCYMERHDIFFNYKDRCLTQLEERSRILGSQPFREHVRKDEFLYSYWSENSGMIIEDQLDVALLYDTIYKEQKAGLKVPRWARMYLSDMKRISDYAYTWLYNSTTSLQLKVGSLIDLLSVRMRVKTMHDKNPDPEIIVSVYVTHDWNLAAVLSAMKLSNGLRPPPCATITFEMYKQDEEYTVRTLFFNSTNPEMGGDQVPHPLVLDGCTEYCPLTNFVKFFQPVIPENYTALCGTQVISVDSESNEDGDPNEKGETILLPKYNDMKAMTTALPV
;
A
#
# COMPACT_ATOMS: atom_id res chain seq x y z
N MET A 1 11.72 3.24 -26.69
CA MET A 1 10.73 4.12 -26.04
C MET A 1 10.54 3.70 -24.59
N LEU A 2 10.35 4.68 -23.70
CA LEU A 2 10.02 4.56 -22.28
C LEU A 2 8.96 5.60 -21.94
N VAL A 3 8.01 5.29 -21.07
CA VAL A 3 7.00 6.27 -20.61
C VAL A 3 6.97 6.31 -19.09
N GLN A 4 7.03 7.50 -18.52
CA GLN A 4 7.01 7.73 -17.08
C GLN A 4 5.90 8.72 -16.73
N MET A 5 5.03 8.41 -15.77
CA MET A 5 3.80 9.15 -15.50
C MET A 5 3.71 9.57 -14.03
N LEU A 6 3.69 10.87 -13.74
CA LEU A 6 3.45 11.42 -12.40
C LEU A 6 2.05 12.03 -12.35
N PHE A 7 1.19 11.55 -11.46
CA PHE A 7 -0.16 12.11 -11.32
C PHE A 7 -0.52 12.51 -9.89
N ARG A 8 -1.43 13.49 -9.78
CA ARG A 8 -2.12 13.85 -8.53
C ARG A 8 -3.23 12.82 -8.31
N HIS A 9 -3.46 12.43 -7.06
CA HIS A 9 -4.67 11.68 -6.71
C HIS A 9 -5.96 12.35 -7.23
N GLY A 10 -7.01 11.57 -7.44
CA GLY A 10 -8.32 12.05 -7.83
C GLY A 10 -9.03 12.81 -6.72
N HIS A 11 -10.29 13.17 -7.00
CA HIS A 11 -11.17 13.83 -6.05
C HIS A 11 -11.29 13.06 -4.73
N ARG A 12 -11.20 13.79 -3.61
CA ARG A 12 -11.23 13.24 -2.25
C ARG A 12 -12.09 14.11 -1.35
N ALA A 13 -12.56 13.53 -0.24
CA ALA A 13 -13.16 14.31 0.84
C ALA A 13 -12.14 15.34 1.38
N PRO A 14 -12.60 16.49 1.92
CA PRO A 14 -11.75 17.42 2.66
C PRO A 14 -11.11 16.71 3.86
N PHE A 15 -10.01 17.25 4.37
CA PHE A 15 -9.37 16.71 5.57
C PHE A 15 -10.12 17.10 6.85
N MET A 16 -10.81 18.23 6.81
CA MET A 16 -11.62 18.79 7.90
C MET A 16 -12.58 19.82 7.31
N LEU A 17 -13.72 20.00 7.96
CA LEU A 17 -14.66 21.07 7.66
C LEU A 17 -14.30 22.36 8.43
N TYR A 18 -14.82 23.51 7.99
CA TYR A 18 -14.66 24.76 8.73
C TYR A 18 -15.80 24.95 9.75
N PRO A 19 -15.62 25.75 10.83
CA PRO A 19 -16.62 25.82 11.91
C PRO A 19 -18.04 26.20 11.49
N TYR A 20 -18.20 27.01 10.45
CA TYR A 20 -19.50 27.43 9.90
C TYR A 20 -19.84 26.75 8.57
N ASP A 21 -19.25 25.58 8.31
CA ASP A 21 -19.57 24.76 7.14
C ASP A 21 -21.02 24.28 7.22
N PRO A 22 -21.83 24.45 6.15
CA PRO A 22 -23.20 23.97 6.14
C PRO A 22 -23.31 22.44 6.01
N ASN A 23 -22.21 21.73 5.72
CA ASN A 23 -22.18 20.29 5.52
C ASN A 23 -21.66 19.55 6.77
N SER A 24 -21.94 18.25 6.87
CA SER A 24 -21.46 17.36 7.94
C SER A 24 -20.34 16.44 7.45
N GLU A 25 -19.54 15.90 8.37
CA GLU A 25 -18.57 14.84 8.03
C GLU A 25 -19.27 13.58 7.50
N ASP A 26 -20.50 13.32 7.97
CA ASP A 26 -21.33 12.19 7.54
C ASP A 26 -21.78 12.28 6.06
N ASP A 27 -21.73 13.47 5.46
CA ASP A 27 -22.01 13.64 4.02
C ASP A 27 -20.91 12.97 3.16
N TRP A 28 -19.75 12.66 3.73
CA TRP A 28 -18.61 12.03 3.09
C TRP A 28 -18.55 10.54 3.42
N LYS A 29 -19.36 9.73 2.72
CA LYS A 29 -19.46 8.28 2.98
C LYS A 29 -18.13 7.52 2.97
N GLU A 30 -17.14 7.95 2.20
CA GLU A 30 -15.82 7.30 2.17
C GLU A 30 -14.91 7.68 3.34
N GLY A 31 -15.34 8.61 4.19
CA GLY A 31 -14.57 9.19 5.28
C GLY A 31 -13.70 10.38 4.86
N MET A 32 -13.36 11.21 5.85
CA MET A 32 -12.58 12.44 5.65
C MET A 32 -11.18 12.14 5.08
N GLY A 33 -10.74 12.95 4.12
CA GLY A 33 -9.45 12.81 3.43
C GLY A 33 -9.32 11.60 2.48
N MET A 34 -10.33 10.74 2.39
CA MET A 34 -10.34 9.53 1.57
C MET A 34 -10.73 9.81 0.11
N LEU A 35 -10.29 8.94 -0.80
CA LEU A 35 -10.59 9.07 -2.23
C LEU A 35 -12.05 8.69 -2.49
N THR A 36 -12.82 9.64 -3.02
CA THR A 36 -14.23 9.44 -3.38
C THR A 36 -14.39 8.54 -4.60
N GLN A 37 -15.60 8.03 -4.83
CA GLN A 37 -15.96 7.33 -6.07
C GLN A 37 -15.70 8.17 -7.33
N LEU A 38 -15.95 9.49 -7.28
CA LEU A 38 -15.58 10.40 -8.36
C LEU A 38 -14.07 10.35 -8.64
N GLY A 39 -13.25 10.41 -7.59
CA GLY A 39 -11.79 10.33 -7.73
C GLY A 39 -11.30 8.98 -8.27
N ARG A 40 -11.98 7.88 -7.93
CA ARG A 40 -11.72 6.54 -8.50
C ARG A 40 -12.04 6.53 -10.00
N LEU A 41 -13.19 7.07 -10.39
CA LEU A 41 -13.63 7.16 -11.79
C LEU A 41 -12.70 8.05 -12.64
N GLN A 42 -12.27 9.19 -12.10
CA GLN A 42 -11.31 10.09 -12.77
C GLN A 42 -10.01 9.37 -13.14
N HIS A 43 -9.46 8.57 -12.22
CA HIS A 43 -8.25 7.79 -12.49
C HIS A 43 -8.49 6.68 -13.51
N TYR A 44 -9.60 5.97 -13.40
CA TYR A 44 -9.95 4.93 -14.37
C TYR A 44 -10.06 5.51 -15.79
N ALA A 45 -10.78 6.63 -15.94
CA ALA A 45 -10.96 7.29 -17.23
C ALA A 45 -9.62 7.74 -17.84
N MET A 46 -8.73 8.32 -17.02
CA MET A 46 -7.37 8.67 -17.46
C MET A 46 -6.55 7.44 -17.88
N GLY A 47 -6.65 6.35 -17.13
CA GLY A 47 -5.99 5.09 -17.46
C GLY A 47 -6.45 4.53 -18.81
N VAL A 48 -7.77 4.49 -19.05
CA VAL A 48 -8.34 4.06 -20.34
C VAL A 48 -7.86 4.96 -21.48
N HIS A 49 -7.87 6.28 -21.29
CA HIS A 49 -7.40 7.21 -22.31
C HIS A 49 -5.93 6.96 -22.69
N LEU A 50 -5.06 6.77 -21.69
CA LEU A 50 -3.64 6.54 -21.93
C LEU A 50 -3.35 5.14 -22.47
N GLN A 51 -4.16 4.13 -22.17
CA GLN A 51 -4.11 2.84 -22.86
C GLN A 51 -4.33 3.02 -24.36
N HIS A 52 -5.35 3.78 -24.76
CA HIS A 52 -5.63 4.04 -26.18
C HIS A 52 -4.50 4.82 -26.85
N ARG A 53 -3.95 5.83 -26.17
CA ARG A 53 -2.82 6.62 -26.67
C ARG A 53 -1.58 5.77 -26.93
N TYR A 54 -1.27 4.85 -26.03
CA TYR A 54 -0.06 4.01 -26.08
C TYR A 54 -0.35 2.56 -26.50
N LYS A 55 -1.45 2.31 -27.22
CA LYS A 55 -1.91 0.96 -27.60
C LYS A 55 -0.87 0.16 -28.40
N ASP A 56 -0.02 0.84 -29.17
CA ASP A 56 1.01 0.21 -30.00
C ASP A 56 2.33 0.00 -29.22
N PHE A 57 2.40 0.45 -27.97
CA PHE A 57 3.57 0.36 -27.09
C PHE A 57 3.34 -0.51 -25.86
N ILE A 58 2.14 -0.41 -25.26
CA ILE A 58 1.74 -1.13 -24.05
C ILE A 58 1.05 -2.43 -24.45
N THR A 59 1.56 -3.54 -23.95
CA THR A 59 1.04 -4.90 -24.19
C THR A 59 0.10 -5.37 -23.09
N THR A 60 0.01 -4.62 -21.99
CA THR A 60 -0.70 -4.97 -20.74
C THR A 60 -0.06 -6.10 -19.94
N ASN A 61 1.17 -6.51 -20.30
CA ASN A 61 1.96 -7.45 -19.52
C ASN A 61 2.39 -6.80 -18.19
N PRO A 62 2.02 -7.36 -17.02
CA PRO A 62 2.43 -6.82 -15.72
C PRO A 62 3.95 -6.68 -15.52
N LYS A 63 4.77 -7.44 -16.27
CA LYS A 63 6.23 -7.32 -16.20
C LYS A 63 6.73 -5.98 -16.75
N GLU A 64 6.01 -5.33 -17.67
CA GLU A 64 6.50 -4.11 -18.34
C GLU A 64 6.28 -2.81 -17.55
N ILE A 65 5.61 -2.89 -16.39
CA ILE A 65 5.23 -1.76 -15.55
C ILE A 65 5.90 -1.79 -14.18
N GLU A 66 6.20 -0.61 -13.64
CA GLU A 66 6.54 -0.39 -12.23
C GLU A 66 5.73 0.79 -11.69
N MET A 67 5.24 0.68 -10.45
CA MET A 67 4.40 1.69 -9.82
C MET A 67 4.92 2.05 -8.44
N ILE A 68 5.01 3.35 -8.15
CA ILE A 68 5.40 3.91 -6.86
C ILE A 68 4.30 4.86 -6.38
N ASN A 69 3.90 4.78 -5.12
CA ASN A 69 2.91 5.68 -4.53
C ASN A 69 3.44 6.40 -3.28
N SER A 70 2.84 7.53 -2.92
CA SER A 70 3.28 8.36 -1.79
C SER A 70 2.92 7.85 -0.38
N ASN A 71 2.53 6.58 -0.24
CA ASN A 71 2.08 5.93 1.00
C ASN A 71 0.80 6.49 1.63
N ASN A 72 0.08 7.40 0.97
CA ASN A 72 -1.26 7.79 1.39
C ASN A 72 -2.32 6.92 0.72
N PHE A 73 -3.31 6.46 1.50
CA PHE A 73 -4.40 5.60 1.02
C PHE A 73 -5.07 6.14 -0.25
N ARG A 74 -5.36 7.45 -0.31
CA ARG A 74 -5.93 8.10 -1.52
C ARG A 74 -5.08 7.94 -2.78
N CYS A 75 -3.75 7.91 -2.66
CA CYS A 75 -2.83 7.71 -3.78
C CYS A 75 -2.77 6.23 -4.18
N GLN A 76 -2.85 5.31 -3.21
CA GLN A 76 -2.92 3.88 -3.47
C GLN A 76 -4.25 3.49 -4.15
N TYR A 77 -5.37 4.02 -3.67
CA TYR A 77 -6.67 3.91 -4.35
C TYR A 77 -6.60 4.43 -5.79
N GLY A 78 -6.01 5.62 -5.98
CA GLY A 78 -5.91 6.23 -7.30
C GLY A 78 -5.07 5.42 -8.27
N VAL A 79 -3.91 4.89 -7.85
CA VAL A 79 -3.06 4.09 -8.75
C VAL A 79 -3.71 2.79 -9.17
N TYR A 80 -4.38 2.09 -8.26
CA TYR A 80 -5.11 0.88 -8.62
C TYR A 80 -6.29 1.15 -9.58
N CYS A 81 -7.01 2.26 -9.41
CA CYS A 81 -8.06 2.66 -10.36
C CYS A 81 -7.47 3.02 -11.73
N PHE A 82 -6.33 3.71 -11.74
CA PHE A 82 -5.65 4.11 -12.97
C PHE A 82 -5.20 2.89 -13.78
N ILE A 83 -4.56 1.90 -13.14
CA ILE A 83 -4.14 0.69 -13.86
C ILE A 83 -5.29 -0.27 -14.17
N ALA A 84 -6.41 -0.23 -13.45
CA ALA A 84 -7.60 -0.97 -13.84
C ALA A 84 -8.12 -0.53 -15.22
N GLY A 85 -7.96 0.76 -15.57
CA GLY A 85 -8.21 1.27 -16.92
C GLY A 85 -7.04 1.03 -17.88
N MET A 86 -5.81 1.31 -17.44
CA MET A 86 -4.63 1.32 -18.32
C MET A 86 -4.10 -0.07 -18.70
N TYR A 87 -4.12 -1.00 -17.73
CA TYR A 87 -3.58 -2.36 -17.83
C TYR A 87 -4.69 -3.42 -17.74
N ALA A 88 -5.88 -3.10 -18.25
CA ALA A 88 -6.94 -4.10 -18.40
C ALA A 88 -6.41 -5.30 -19.22
N PRO A 89 -6.47 -6.54 -18.71
CA PRO A 89 -5.74 -7.66 -19.29
C PRO A 89 -6.29 -8.06 -20.67
N THR A 90 -5.39 -8.54 -21.53
CA THR A 90 -5.74 -9.40 -22.68
C THR A 90 -6.08 -10.82 -22.19
N LYS A 91 -6.61 -11.67 -23.07
CA LYS A 91 -6.87 -13.09 -22.74
C LYS A 91 -5.62 -13.83 -22.23
N GLU A 92 -4.45 -13.43 -22.72
CA GLU A 92 -3.15 -13.97 -22.29
C GLU A 92 -2.86 -13.71 -20.82
N PHE A 93 -3.29 -12.58 -20.25
CA PHE A 93 -3.03 -12.24 -18.84
C PHE A 93 -4.27 -12.38 -17.94
N SER A 94 -5.45 -12.63 -18.51
CA SER A 94 -6.68 -12.87 -17.73
C SER A 94 -6.58 -14.19 -16.96
N PHE A 95 -6.98 -14.15 -15.68
CA PHE A 95 -7.06 -15.32 -14.79
C PHE A 95 -8.50 -15.72 -14.43
N THR A 96 -9.48 -14.85 -14.74
CA THR A 96 -10.92 -15.09 -14.60
C THR A 96 -11.65 -14.41 -15.77
N ASP A 97 -12.86 -14.87 -16.08
CA ASP A 97 -13.75 -14.26 -17.07
C ASP A 97 -14.78 -13.29 -16.44
N GLU A 98 -14.84 -13.22 -15.10
CA GLU A 98 -15.85 -12.43 -14.36
C GLU A 98 -15.54 -10.94 -14.32
N ILE A 99 -14.27 -10.57 -14.29
CA ILE A 99 -13.80 -9.18 -14.28
C ILE A 99 -12.62 -9.01 -15.23
N ARG A 100 -12.65 -7.95 -16.04
CA ARG A 100 -11.53 -7.59 -16.92
C ARG A 100 -10.52 -6.73 -16.15
N TRP A 101 -9.82 -7.36 -15.22
CA TRP A 101 -8.85 -6.71 -14.32
C TRP A 101 -7.75 -7.70 -13.90
N GLN A 102 -6.57 -7.19 -13.56
CA GLN A 102 -5.46 -8.01 -13.07
C GLN A 102 -4.69 -7.35 -11.93
N PRO A 103 -4.15 -8.14 -10.97
CA PRO A 103 -3.34 -7.63 -9.88
C PRO A 103 -1.96 -7.18 -10.38
N ILE A 104 -1.55 -5.95 -10.03
CA ILE A 104 -0.20 -5.41 -10.28
C ILE A 104 0.24 -4.66 -9.02
N ILE A 105 1.47 -4.89 -8.55
CA ILE A 105 1.95 -4.36 -7.28
C ILE A 105 2.30 -2.88 -7.39
N SER A 106 1.85 -2.08 -6.41
CA SER A 106 2.38 -0.74 -6.16
C SER A 106 3.40 -0.76 -5.02
N ARG A 107 4.51 -0.03 -5.16
CA ARG A 107 5.57 0.09 -4.15
C ARG A 107 5.48 1.40 -3.39
N GLN A 108 6.11 1.43 -2.22
CA GLN A 108 6.15 2.59 -1.35
C GLN A 108 7.08 3.71 -1.86
N ALA A 109 6.88 4.93 -1.33
CA ALA A 109 7.57 6.16 -1.75
C ALA A 109 9.09 6.16 -1.53
N ASP A 110 9.56 5.54 -0.44
CA ASP A 110 10.99 5.36 -0.16
C ASP A 110 11.47 4.01 -0.71
N TYR A 111 11.28 3.82 -2.02
CA TYR A 111 11.69 2.59 -2.68
C TYR A 111 13.22 2.53 -2.79
N LYS A 112 13.82 1.47 -2.25
CA LYS A 112 15.28 1.22 -2.25
C LYS A 112 16.09 2.39 -1.66
N GLY A 113 15.54 3.08 -0.66
CA GLY A 113 16.19 4.22 0.01
C GLY A 113 16.33 5.50 -0.83
N LYS A 114 15.68 5.58 -2.00
CA LYS A 114 15.84 6.68 -2.97
C LYS A 114 14.91 7.87 -2.74
N ALA A 115 14.00 7.80 -1.76
CA ALA A 115 13.12 8.92 -1.40
C ALA A 115 12.33 9.51 -2.60
N VAL A 116 11.91 8.65 -3.54
CA VAL A 116 11.40 9.01 -4.89
C VAL A 116 10.23 10.01 -4.84
N LEU A 117 9.31 9.86 -3.89
CA LEU A 117 8.18 10.77 -3.69
C LEU A 117 8.24 11.46 -2.31
N THR A 118 9.45 11.73 -1.82
CA THR A 118 9.68 12.12 -0.43
C THR A 118 9.00 13.40 0.00
N ARG A 119 8.29 13.30 1.12
CA ARG A 119 7.92 14.42 2.00
C ARG A 119 8.71 14.38 3.31
N GLY A 120 9.77 13.57 3.37
CA GLY A 120 10.61 13.41 4.54
C GLY A 120 11.20 14.74 5.01
N ARG A 121 11.61 14.77 6.28
CA ARG A 121 12.28 15.94 6.86
C ARG A 121 13.58 16.21 6.11
N CYS A 122 13.77 17.46 5.69
CA CYS A 122 15.00 17.89 5.06
C CYS A 122 15.31 19.29 5.55
N ARG A 123 16.26 19.39 6.48
CA ARG A 123 16.53 20.63 7.22
C ARG A 123 16.81 21.80 6.28
N ILE A 124 17.64 21.61 5.26
CA ILE A 124 18.00 22.65 4.29
C ILE A 124 16.77 23.15 3.52
N SER A 125 15.95 22.23 3.00
CA SER A 125 14.72 22.60 2.29
C SER A 125 13.71 23.29 3.21
N ASP A 126 13.63 22.89 4.47
CA ASP A 126 12.69 23.43 5.44
C ASP A 126 13.08 24.85 5.87
N GLU A 127 14.38 25.09 6.11
CA GLU A 127 14.95 26.42 6.39
C GLU A 127 14.75 27.38 5.22
N GLU A 128 15.01 26.92 3.99
CA GLU A 128 14.81 27.72 2.77
C GLU A 128 13.33 28.05 2.54
N SER A 129 12.42 27.09 2.74
CA SER A 129 10.98 27.35 2.69
C SER A 129 10.54 28.36 3.75
N TYR A 130 11.09 28.25 4.95
CA TYR A 130 10.82 29.16 6.06
C TYR A 130 11.32 30.60 5.78
N ALA A 131 12.49 30.73 5.14
CA ALA A 131 13.04 31.98 4.67
C ALA A 131 12.16 32.61 3.58
N LEU A 132 11.79 31.84 2.55
CA LEU A 132 10.93 32.30 1.46
C LEU A 132 9.58 32.82 1.96
N LYS A 133 8.98 32.16 2.96
CA LYS A 133 7.72 32.57 3.60
C LYS A 133 7.81 33.84 4.47
N ARG A 134 9.02 34.36 4.71
CA ARG A 134 9.31 35.63 5.42
C ARG A 134 9.93 36.71 4.55
N SER A 135 10.03 36.45 3.25
CA SER A 135 10.50 37.42 2.26
C SER A 135 9.64 38.68 2.21
N VAL A 136 10.16 39.74 1.59
CA VAL A 136 9.42 40.98 1.35
C VAL A 136 8.17 40.71 0.50
N GLU A 137 8.30 39.82 -0.48
CA GLU A 137 7.23 39.36 -1.38
C GLU A 137 6.14 38.62 -0.60
N ALA A 138 6.51 37.78 0.36
CA ALA A 138 5.56 37.12 1.26
C ALA A 138 4.75 38.16 2.07
N ASN A 139 5.41 39.16 2.66
CA ASN A 139 4.73 40.21 3.43
C ASN A 139 3.80 41.05 2.54
N ARG A 140 4.26 41.47 1.35
CA ARG A 140 3.41 42.17 0.36
C ARG A 140 2.20 41.35 -0.05
N THR A 141 2.37 40.03 -0.20
CA THR A 141 1.26 39.12 -0.53
C THR A 141 0.22 39.07 0.60
N LYS A 142 0.66 39.02 1.87
CA LYS A 142 -0.27 39.07 3.01
C LYS A 142 -1.03 40.39 3.08
N GLU A 143 -0.33 41.51 2.90
CA GLU A 143 -0.94 42.84 2.90
C GLU A 143 -1.99 42.98 1.79
N LYS A 144 -1.68 42.49 0.58
CA LYS A 144 -2.60 42.51 -0.58
C LYS A 144 -3.93 41.81 -0.29
N TYR A 145 -3.91 40.66 0.39
CA TYR A 145 -5.10 39.84 0.65
C TYR A 145 -5.68 40.02 2.05
N HIS A 146 -5.15 40.94 2.86
CA HIS A 146 -5.52 41.13 4.26
C HIS A 146 -7.03 41.28 4.47
N ASP A 147 -7.69 42.08 3.64
CA ASP A 147 -9.13 42.33 3.79
C ASP A 147 -9.97 41.11 3.39
N LEU A 148 -9.53 40.34 2.40
CA LEU A 148 -10.15 39.07 2.01
C LEU A 148 -9.97 38.00 3.09
N TYR A 149 -8.78 37.92 3.70
CA TYR A 149 -8.51 37.03 4.82
C TYR A 149 -9.43 37.33 6.02
N ASN A 150 -9.61 38.61 6.36
CA ASN A 150 -10.55 39.02 7.40
C ASN A 150 -12.00 38.67 7.03
N PHE A 151 -12.38 38.86 5.77
CA PHE A 151 -13.71 38.49 5.29
C PHE A 151 -13.95 36.98 5.40
N TRP A 152 -13.06 36.14 4.87
CA TRP A 152 -13.16 34.69 4.97
C TRP A 152 -13.12 34.20 6.41
N SER A 153 -12.37 34.87 7.29
CA SER A 153 -12.33 34.51 8.70
C SER A 153 -13.69 34.63 9.37
N ARG A 154 -14.38 35.75 9.13
CA ARG A 154 -15.72 36.01 9.70
C ARG A 154 -16.78 35.05 9.16
N ASN A 155 -16.70 34.70 7.87
CA ASN A 155 -17.71 33.86 7.22
C ASN A 155 -17.49 32.36 7.45
N SER A 156 -16.24 31.91 7.58
CA SER A 156 -15.93 30.49 7.85
C SER A 156 -15.90 30.15 9.34
N GLY A 157 -15.79 31.15 10.22
CA GLY A 157 -15.60 30.95 11.67
C GLY A 157 -14.19 30.50 12.05
N ARG A 158 -13.26 30.38 11.08
CA ARG A 158 -11.86 30.00 11.27
C ARG A 158 -10.96 31.22 11.05
N LEU A 159 -9.91 31.41 11.86
CA LEU A 159 -8.91 32.42 11.56
C LEU A 159 -8.19 32.09 10.25
N ILE A 160 -8.30 32.97 9.26
CA ILE A 160 -7.58 32.94 7.99
C ILE A 160 -6.68 34.18 7.97
N ASP A 161 -5.36 34.00 8.03
CA ASP A 161 -4.38 35.09 8.07
C ASP A 161 -3.23 34.91 7.05
N SER A 162 -3.32 33.87 6.22
CA SER A 162 -2.28 33.47 5.30
C SER A 162 -2.85 32.72 4.10
N TRP A 163 -2.09 32.73 3.00
CA TRP A 163 -2.43 31.98 1.79
C TRP A 163 -2.54 30.47 2.04
N VAL A 164 -1.87 29.94 3.07
CA VAL A 164 -1.96 28.51 3.44
C VAL A 164 -3.37 28.21 3.94
N LEU A 165 -3.84 28.95 4.93
CA LEU A 165 -5.18 28.75 5.51
C LEU A 165 -6.28 29.09 4.50
N ALA A 166 -6.07 30.12 3.67
CA ALA A 166 -7.00 30.45 2.60
C ALA A 166 -7.02 29.36 1.51
N SER A 167 -5.87 28.80 1.15
CA SER A 167 -5.81 27.66 0.22
C SER A 167 -6.51 26.44 0.80
N ASP A 168 -6.38 26.19 2.10
CA ASP A 168 -7.04 25.05 2.73
C ASP A 168 -8.56 25.22 2.75
N LEU A 169 -9.06 26.41 3.11
CA LEU A 169 -10.50 26.74 3.01
C LEU A 169 -11.01 26.58 1.57
N GLY A 170 -10.29 27.13 0.58
CA GLY A 170 -10.65 27.00 -0.82
C GLY A 170 -10.67 25.56 -1.32
N LYS A 171 -9.77 24.70 -0.83
CA LYS A 171 -9.78 23.26 -1.15
C LYS A 171 -10.98 22.55 -0.54
N THR A 172 -11.41 22.92 0.66
CA THR A 172 -12.62 22.34 1.30
C THR A 172 -13.85 22.66 0.45
N LEU A 173 -14.06 23.94 0.11
CA LEU A 173 -15.12 24.37 -0.81
C LEU A 173 -15.03 23.70 -2.20
N ALA A 174 -13.82 23.47 -2.71
CA ALA A 174 -13.61 22.74 -3.96
C ALA A 174 -14.06 21.28 -3.89
N CYS A 175 -13.79 20.60 -2.76
CA CYS A 175 -14.27 19.23 -2.56
C CYS A 175 -15.80 19.21 -2.54
N GLU A 176 -16.43 20.06 -1.73
CA GLU A 176 -17.89 20.17 -1.64
C GLU A 176 -18.52 20.41 -3.01
N LYS A 177 -17.93 21.28 -3.83
CA LYS A 177 -18.47 21.63 -5.15
C LYS A 177 -18.52 20.44 -6.07
N GLU A 178 -17.40 19.73 -6.16
CA GLU A 178 -17.24 18.56 -7.03
C GLU A 178 -18.08 17.38 -6.54
N TYR A 179 -18.36 17.33 -5.23
CA TYR A 179 -19.25 16.34 -4.61
C TYR A 179 -20.73 16.75 -4.59
N ASN A 180 -21.08 17.89 -5.21
CA ASN A 180 -22.44 18.47 -5.25
C ASN A 180 -23.07 18.76 -3.88
N LEU A 181 -22.23 19.11 -2.89
CA LEU A 181 -22.67 19.57 -1.57
C LEU A 181 -22.98 21.07 -1.57
N THR A 182 -23.55 21.54 -0.45
CA THR A 182 -23.97 22.93 -0.32
C THR A 182 -22.75 23.83 -0.18
N ILE A 183 -22.66 24.87 -1.02
CA ILE A 183 -21.62 25.90 -0.92
C ILE A 183 -22.27 27.23 -0.59
N PRO A 184 -21.77 27.96 0.42
CA PRO A 184 -22.30 29.28 0.72
C PRO A 184 -21.98 30.29 -0.38
N GLU A 185 -22.90 31.24 -0.61
CA GLU A 185 -22.80 32.25 -1.67
C GLU A 185 -21.47 33.05 -1.62
N TRP A 186 -20.99 33.36 -0.41
CA TRP A 186 -19.72 34.05 -0.22
C TRP A 186 -18.52 33.23 -0.72
N GLY A 187 -18.59 31.90 -0.68
CA GLY A 187 -17.55 31.00 -1.19
C GLY A 187 -17.53 30.97 -2.71
N LEU A 188 -18.70 30.96 -3.36
CA LEU A 188 -18.83 31.00 -4.82
C LEU A 188 -18.34 32.32 -5.41
N LYS A 189 -18.59 33.43 -4.72
CA LYS A 189 -18.21 34.78 -5.18
C LYS A 189 -16.69 34.97 -5.37
N TYR A 190 -15.86 34.32 -4.55
CA TYR A 190 -14.41 34.52 -4.52
C TYR A 190 -13.61 33.28 -4.99
N TRP A 191 -14.17 32.53 -5.94
CA TRP A 191 -13.60 31.26 -6.40
C TRP A 191 -12.20 31.41 -7.02
N ASP A 192 -12.03 32.44 -7.85
CA ASP A 192 -10.76 32.71 -8.53
C ASP A 192 -9.67 33.13 -7.54
N GLU A 193 -10.04 33.89 -6.50
CA GLU A 193 -9.14 34.25 -5.42
C GLU A 193 -8.71 33.02 -4.62
N PHE A 194 -9.60 32.09 -4.28
CA PHE A 194 -9.23 30.82 -3.64
C PHE A 194 -8.27 29.98 -4.51
N SER A 195 -8.54 29.91 -5.81
CA SER A 195 -7.65 29.26 -6.77
C SER A 195 -6.27 29.93 -6.80
N MET A 196 -6.23 31.26 -6.79
CA MET A 196 -5.00 32.04 -6.73
C MET A 196 -4.23 31.81 -5.42
N GLN A 197 -4.91 31.75 -4.26
CA GLN A 197 -4.26 31.43 -2.98
C GLN A 197 -3.59 30.05 -2.99
N THR A 198 -4.19 29.07 -3.66
CA THR A 198 -3.58 27.76 -3.87
C THR A 198 -2.34 27.86 -4.77
N GLY A 199 -2.41 28.66 -5.84
CA GLY A 199 -1.29 28.97 -6.72
C GLY A 199 -0.08 29.53 -5.95
N ILE A 200 -0.35 30.56 -5.14
CA ILE A 200 0.59 31.25 -4.26
C ILE A 200 1.17 30.30 -3.20
N ALA A 201 0.33 29.46 -2.59
CA ALA A 201 0.77 28.51 -1.57
C ALA A 201 1.81 27.53 -2.13
N TYR A 202 1.64 27.03 -3.36
CA TYR A 202 2.65 26.18 -3.99
C TYR A 202 3.95 26.93 -4.26
N TYR A 203 3.89 28.16 -4.76
CA TYR A 203 5.08 28.98 -5.00
C TYR A 203 5.88 29.21 -3.70
N PHE A 204 5.23 29.67 -2.63
CA PHE A 204 5.93 29.90 -1.35
C PHE A 204 6.38 28.60 -0.64
N ASN A 205 5.92 27.43 -1.11
CA ASN A 205 6.42 26.15 -0.64
C ASN A 205 7.59 25.60 -1.48
N TYR A 206 7.68 25.90 -2.77
CA TYR A 206 8.57 25.21 -3.72
C TYR A 206 9.29 26.12 -4.74
N GLY A 207 9.22 27.44 -4.56
CA GLY A 207 9.63 28.41 -5.58
C GLY A 207 11.13 28.55 -5.79
N THR A 208 11.98 28.10 -4.86
CA THR A 208 13.44 28.20 -5.01
C THR A 208 14.05 26.91 -5.54
N LYS A 209 15.11 27.03 -6.36
CA LYS A 209 15.81 25.87 -6.93
C LYS A 209 16.41 24.96 -5.84
N LEU A 210 16.78 25.52 -4.69
CA LEU A 210 17.28 24.75 -3.54
C LEU A 210 16.19 23.85 -2.93
N ILE A 211 14.97 24.37 -2.77
CA ILE A 211 13.83 23.53 -2.34
C ILE A 211 13.54 22.46 -3.38
N GLN A 212 13.49 22.83 -4.66
CA GLN A 212 13.20 21.89 -5.75
C GLN A 212 14.22 20.74 -5.79
N LYS A 213 15.51 21.05 -5.59
CA LYS A 213 16.57 20.04 -5.51
C LYS A 213 16.26 18.94 -4.50
N TYR A 214 15.74 19.29 -3.33
CA TYR A 214 15.47 18.31 -2.27
C TYR A 214 14.02 17.80 -2.22
N ARG A 215 13.09 18.38 -2.97
CA ARG A 215 11.67 17.99 -2.98
C ARG A 215 11.23 17.24 -4.23
N ILE A 216 11.72 17.62 -5.41
CA ILE A 216 11.42 16.91 -6.68
C ILE A 216 12.66 16.29 -7.31
N GLY A 217 13.86 16.72 -6.91
CA GLY A 217 15.14 16.19 -7.38
C GLY A 217 15.30 14.67 -7.26
N PRO A 218 14.95 14.03 -6.12
CA PRO A 218 15.00 12.57 -6.02
C PRO A 218 14.17 11.85 -7.09
N LEU A 219 12.96 12.36 -7.38
CA LEU A 219 12.13 11.82 -8.47
C LEU A 219 12.81 12.01 -9.83
N LEU A 220 13.33 13.19 -10.12
CA LEU A 220 14.02 13.48 -11.38
C LEU A 220 15.26 12.59 -11.58
N GLY A 221 16.04 12.38 -10.52
CA GLY A 221 17.19 11.48 -10.52
C GLY A 221 16.78 10.03 -10.80
N TYR A 222 15.74 9.55 -10.12
CA TYR A 222 15.18 8.23 -10.35
C TYR A 222 14.62 8.06 -11.78
N MET A 223 13.92 9.07 -12.31
CA MET A 223 13.43 9.03 -13.70
C MET A 223 14.56 8.96 -14.73
N LEU A 224 15.67 9.67 -14.50
CA LEU A 224 16.85 9.63 -15.36
C LEU A 224 17.57 8.27 -15.29
N GLU A 225 17.68 7.70 -14.09
CA GLU A 225 18.22 6.36 -13.91
C GLU A 225 17.43 5.33 -14.73
N LYS A 226 16.09 5.36 -14.68
CA LYS A 226 15.27 4.42 -15.47
C LYS A 226 15.37 4.64 -16.97
N ILE A 227 15.64 5.88 -17.42
CA ILE A 227 15.98 6.15 -18.82
C ILE A 227 17.30 5.48 -19.20
N ASP A 228 18.33 5.62 -18.36
CA ASP A 228 19.64 5.04 -18.61
C ASP A 228 19.60 3.51 -18.57
N ASP A 229 18.88 2.93 -17.61
CA ASP A 229 18.63 1.49 -17.55
C ASP A 229 17.95 0.96 -18.82
N ARG A 230 16.96 1.71 -19.34
CA ARG A 230 16.27 1.35 -20.59
C ARG A 230 17.19 1.41 -21.80
N ILE A 231 18.06 2.41 -21.88
CA ILE A 231 19.03 2.57 -22.98
C ILE A 231 20.09 1.48 -22.94
N ASN A 232 20.58 1.16 -21.74
CA ASN A 232 21.61 0.14 -21.49
C ASN A 232 21.07 -1.30 -21.51
N GLN A 233 19.75 -1.48 -21.62
CA GLN A 233 19.07 -2.78 -21.61
C GLN A 233 19.28 -3.58 -20.33
N THR A 234 19.44 -2.91 -19.18
CA THR A 234 19.55 -3.57 -17.87
C THR A 234 18.19 -4.08 -17.36
N ILE A 235 17.09 -3.49 -17.84
CA ILE A 235 15.70 -3.87 -17.54
C ILE A 235 14.88 -3.98 -18.83
N PRO A 236 15.18 -4.97 -19.70
CA PRO A 236 14.64 -5.04 -21.06
C PRO A 236 13.11 -5.14 -21.12
N GLU A 237 12.46 -5.66 -20.08
CA GLU A 237 11.02 -5.78 -19.95
C GLU A 237 10.33 -4.49 -19.51
N LYS A 238 10.97 -3.65 -18.68
CA LYS A 238 10.35 -2.42 -18.13
C LYS A 238 10.24 -1.30 -19.16
N LYS A 239 9.03 -0.78 -19.31
CA LYS A 239 8.65 0.22 -20.33
C LYS A 239 7.83 1.37 -19.76
N VAL A 240 7.09 1.13 -18.67
CA VAL A 240 6.15 2.08 -18.09
C VAL A 240 6.43 2.26 -16.60
N TYR A 241 6.57 3.51 -16.17
CA TYR A 241 6.68 3.86 -14.75
C TYR A 241 5.53 4.76 -14.35
N ILE A 242 4.90 4.49 -13.22
CA ILE A 242 3.81 5.28 -12.67
C ILE A 242 4.14 5.76 -11.27
N TYR A 243 3.97 7.05 -11.04
CA TYR A 243 4.19 7.72 -9.77
C TYR A 243 2.88 8.36 -9.30
N SER A 244 2.26 7.76 -8.29
CA SER A 244 1.00 8.24 -7.70
C SER A 244 1.27 9.14 -6.50
N ALA A 245 0.95 10.42 -6.64
CA ALA A 245 1.38 11.45 -5.69
C ALA A 245 0.32 12.54 -5.46
N HIS A 246 0.78 13.76 -5.19
CA HIS A 246 -0.07 14.89 -4.83
C HIS A 246 0.10 16.06 -5.81
N GLY A 247 -0.84 17.01 -5.74
CA GLY A 247 -0.74 18.26 -6.50
C GLY A 247 0.53 19.05 -6.16
N SER A 248 1.08 18.88 -4.94
CA SER A 248 2.38 19.44 -4.57
C SER A 248 3.54 18.91 -5.42
N ASN A 249 3.54 17.62 -5.77
CA ASN A 249 4.60 17.02 -6.57
C ASN A 249 4.54 17.54 -8.01
N ILE A 250 3.32 17.62 -8.59
CA ILE A 250 3.12 18.22 -9.91
C ILE A 250 3.49 19.70 -9.92
N ALA A 251 3.03 20.49 -8.95
CA ALA A 251 3.36 21.91 -8.87
C ALA A 251 4.87 22.15 -8.69
N CYS A 252 5.53 21.35 -7.83
CA CYS A 252 6.98 21.43 -7.64
C CYS A 252 7.74 21.04 -8.91
N LEU A 253 7.29 20.02 -9.65
CA LEU A 253 7.86 19.65 -10.95
C LEU A 253 7.66 20.77 -11.98
N LEU A 254 6.46 21.33 -12.10
CA LEU A 254 6.20 22.45 -13.01
C LEU A 254 7.05 23.68 -12.67
N LEU A 255 7.26 23.98 -11.38
CA LEU A 255 8.15 25.04 -10.93
C LEU A 255 9.62 24.73 -11.26
N ALA A 256 10.04 23.47 -11.13
CA ALA A 256 11.39 23.04 -11.45
C ALA A 256 11.70 23.11 -12.95
N LEU A 257 10.70 22.81 -13.79
CA LEU A 257 10.76 22.93 -15.25
C LEU A 257 10.50 24.36 -15.76
N ASP A 258 10.25 25.32 -14.87
CA ASP A 258 9.89 26.72 -15.19
C ASP A 258 8.62 26.83 -16.07
N GLN A 259 7.66 25.92 -15.89
CA GLN A 259 6.39 25.82 -16.63
C GLN A 259 5.14 25.98 -15.73
N TYR A 260 5.30 26.51 -14.51
CA TYR A 260 4.18 26.66 -13.58
C TYR A 260 3.23 27.79 -13.96
N ASN A 261 1.94 27.47 -14.07
CA ASN A 261 0.90 28.38 -14.55
C ASN A 261 0.15 29.14 -13.44
N TRP A 262 0.68 29.14 -12.21
CA TRP A 262 0.05 29.77 -11.03
C TRP A 262 -1.33 29.23 -10.65
N LYS A 263 -1.68 28.03 -11.13
CA LYS A 263 -2.92 27.33 -10.75
C LYS A 263 -2.59 26.04 -10.01
N GLY A 264 -3.47 25.65 -9.09
CA GLY A 264 -3.40 24.32 -8.49
C GLY A 264 -3.57 23.24 -9.56
N PRO A 265 -2.71 22.20 -9.62
CA PRO A 265 -2.89 21.10 -10.55
C PRO A 265 -4.23 20.40 -10.32
N PRO A 266 -5.13 20.22 -11.30
CA PRO A 266 -6.44 19.59 -11.09
C PRO A 266 -6.38 18.14 -10.58
N TYR A 267 -7.47 17.62 -10.01
CA TYR A 267 -7.55 16.21 -9.60
C TYR A 267 -7.30 15.26 -10.78
N ALA A 268 -6.60 14.16 -10.55
CA ALA A 268 -6.16 13.20 -11.57
C ALA A 268 -5.32 13.79 -12.72
N SER A 269 -4.83 15.03 -12.60
CA SER A 269 -3.91 15.60 -13.58
C SER A 269 -2.62 14.79 -13.63
N THR A 270 -2.07 14.63 -14.84
CA THR A 270 -1.00 13.67 -15.13
C THR A 270 0.07 14.35 -15.98
N ILE A 271 1.31 14.35 -15.50
CA ILE A 271 2.49 14.70 -16.28
C ILE A 271 3.14 13.42 -16.81
N ILE A 272 3.45 13.40 -18.10
CA ILE A 272 4.10 12.27 -18.77
C ILE A 272 5.46 12.72 -19.32
N LEU A 273 6.49 11.90 -19.06
CA LEU A 273 7.81 11.98 -19.68
C LEU A 273 7.95 10.79 -20.65
N GLU A 274 8.10 11.09 -21.93
CA GLU A 274 8.33 10.11 -22.98
C GLU A 274 9.81 10.14 -23.39
N LEU A 275 10.46 8.98 -23.47
CA LEU A 275 11.78 8.81 -24.09
C LEU A 275 11.61 8.28 -25.51
N TRP A 276 12.06 9.04 -26.50
CA TRP A 276 12.01 8.69 -27.91
C TRP A 276 13.39 8.27 -28.41
N LYS A 277 13.41 7.35 -29.37
CA LYS A 277 14.61 6.97 -30.12
C LYS A 277 14.49 7.56 -31.51
N GLU A 278 15.40 8.45 -31.84
CA GLU A 278 15.42 9.18 -33.11
C GLU A 278 16.07 8.34 -34.22
N GLU A 279 15.89 8.78 -35.48
CA GLU A 279 16.38 8.06 -36.67
C GLU A 279 17.91 7.89 -36.70
N ASP A 280 18.64 8.84 -36.13
CA ASP A 280 20.10 8.85 -35.99
C ASP A 280 20.63 7.97 -34.85
N LYS A 281 19.74 7.25 -34.15
CA LYS A 281 20.00 6.46 -32.94
C LYS A 281 20.29 7.29 -31.68
N ASP A 282 20.14 8.62 -31.73
CA ASP A 282 20.11 9.44 -30.52
C ASP A 282 18.75 9.35 -29.82
N TYR A 283 18.68 9.92 -28.63
CA TYR A 283 17.50 9.91 -27.78
C TYR A 283 17.04 11.33 -27.49
N SER A 284 15.72 11.51 -27.52
CA SER A 284 15.08 12.74 -27.09
C SER A 284 14.05 12.45 -26.00
N ILE A 285 13.69 13.48 -25.23
CA ILE A 285 12.66 13.42 -24.21
C ILE A 285 11.58 14.46 -24.49
N ARG A 286 10.34 14.10 -24.18
CA ARG A 286 9.16 14.94 -24.34
C ARG A 286 8.31 14.93 -23.08
N TRP A 287 7.91 16.12 -22.62
CA TRP A 287 7.02 16.30 -21.48
C TRP A 287 5.62 16.71 -21.94
N LEU A 288 4.60 16.05 -21.39
CA LEU A 288 3.19 16.29 -21.68
C LEU A 288 2.42 16.48 -20.37
N TYR A 289 1.53 17.46 -20.30
CA TYR A 289 0.70 17.71 -19.14
C TYR A 289 -0.79 17.61 -19.47
N TYR A 290 -1.44 16.58 -18.96
CA TYR A 290 -2.90 16.44 -18.95
C TYR A 290 -3.46 17.15 -17.73
N ASN A 291 -4.17 18.26 -17.96
CA ASN A 291 -4.68 19.15 -16.93
C ASN A 291 -6.19 19.40 -17.03
N SER A 292 -6.95 18.46 -17.60
CA SER A 292 -8.41 18.50 -17.63
C SER A 292 -8.99 18.57 -16.22
N THR A 293 -10.06 19.36 -16.07
CA THR A 293 -10.76 19.56 -14.79
C THR A 293 -11.83 18.53 -14.52
N ASN A 294 -12.33 17.83 -15.55
CA ASN A 294 -13.35 16.78 -15.45
C ASN A 294 -12.95 15.53 -16.26
N PRO A 295 -11.80 14.89 -15.94
CA PRO A 295 -11.27 13.79 -16.74
C PRO A 295 -12.18 12.56 -16.79
N GLU A 296 -13.16 12.44 -15.88
CA GLU A 296 -14.20 11.40 -15.92
C GLU A 296 -15.22 11.59 -17.05
N LYS A 297 -15.37 12.82 -17.56
CA LYS A 297 -16.28 13.16 -18.67
C LYS A 297 -15.53 13.32 -19.98
N GLN A 298 -14.44 14.08 -19.95
CA GLN A 298 -13.65 14.40 -21.13
C GLN A 298 -12.20 14.66 -20.73
N ILE A 299 -11.28 14.08 -21.48
CA ILE A 299 -9.85 14.34 -21.37
C ILE A 299 -9.44 15.19 -22.57
N ASP A 300 -8.98 16.40 -22.27
CA ASP A 300 -8.46 17.36 -23.22
C ASP A 300 -7.08 16.91 -23.73
N PRO A 301 -6.68 17.36 -24.93
CA PRO A 301 -5.32 17.13 -25.42
C PRO A 301 -4.27 17.63 -24.41
N PRO A 302 -3.14 16.93 -24.24
CA PRO A 302 -2.12 17.35 -23.31
C PRO A 302 -1.44 18.64 -23.78
N VAL A 303 -1.00 19.45 -22.82
CA VAL A 303 -0.14 20.61 -23.08
C VAL A 303 1.32 20.16 -23.13
N PRO A 304 2.05 20.39 -24.24
CA PRO A 304 3.49 20.22 -24.31
C PRO A 304 4.22 21.11 -23.32
N LEU A 305 5.15 20.56 -22.53
CA LEU A 305 6.03 21.34 -21.66
C LEU A 305 7.40 21.48 -22.33
N VAL A 306 7.70 22.67 -22.84
CA VAL A 306 8.97 22.95 -23.54
C VAL A 306 9.97 23.52 -22.55
N LEU A 307 11.04 22.78 -22.30
CA LEU A 307 12.13 23.21 -21.43
C LEU A 307 12.93 24.36 -22.05
N ASP A 308 13.22 25.38 -21.24
CA ASP A 308 14.06 26.49 -21.64
C ASP A 308 15.44 25.99 -22.09
N GLY A 309 15.86 26.48 -23.25
CA GLY A 309 17.07 26.02 -23.92
C GLY A 309 16.84 24.84 -24.86
N CYS A 310 15.85 23.96 -24.70
CA CYS A 310 15.68 22.81 -25.61
C CYS A 310 15.28 23.20 -27.03
N GLY A 311 14.61 24.34 -27.23
CA GLY A 311 14.29 24.91 -28.55
C GLY A 311 13.16 24.19 -29.30
N SER A 312 12.73 23.00 -28.85
CA SER A 312 11.59 22.26 -29.36
C SER A 312 10.95 21.41 -28.26
N GLU A 313 9.79 20.81 -28.55
CA GLU A 313 9.09 19.87 -27.67
C GLU A 313 9.88 18.56 -27.43
N PHE A 314 10.69 18.14 -28.39
CA PHE A 314 11.58 16.99 -28.27
C PHE A 314 12.97 17.48 -27.88
N CYS A 315 13.28 17.40 -26.59
CA CYS A 315 14.57 17.86 -26.08
C CYS A 315 15.63 16.76 -26.19
N PRO A 316 16.81 17.01 -26.79
CA PRO A 316 17.89 16.03 -26.80
C PRO A 316 18.25 15.57 -25.38
N LEU A 317 18.38 14.26 -25.17
CA LEU A 317 18.58 13.69 -23.83
C LEU A 317 19.83 14.24 -23.14
N SER A 318 20.92 14.46 -23.88
CA SER A 318 22.15 15.06 -23.37
C SER A 318 21.93 16.46 -22.80
N LYS A 319 21.09 17.25 -23.46
CA LYS A 319 20.72 18.60 -23.04
C LYS A 319 19.80 18.57 -21.82
N TYR A 320 18.81 17.67 -21.83
CA TYR A 320 17.95 17.45 -20.68
C TYR A 320 18.75 17.11 -19.43
N LYS A 321 19.66 16.12 -19.51
CA LYS A 321 20.56 15.76 -18.40
C LYS A 321 21.32 16.96 -17.85
N ASN A 322 21.87 17.81 -18.72
CA ASN A 322 22.59 19.01 -18.30
C ASN A 322 21.69 20.03 -17.58
N ILE A 323 20.46 20.23 -18.07
CA ILE A 323 19.49 21.15 -17.47
C ILE A 323 19.06 20.65 -16.08
N THR A 324 18.74 19.36 -15.94
CA THR A 324 18.20 18.81 -14.69
C THR A 324 19.26 18.42 -13.66
N HIS A 325 20.52 18.26 -14.05
CA HIS A 325 21.60 17.82 -13.15
C HIS A 325 21.68 18.66 -11.86
N ARG A 326 21.46 19.98 -11.94
CA ARG A 326 21.53 20.88 -10.77
C ARG A 326 20.39 20.70 -9.78
N LEU A 327 19.30 20.05 -10.20
CA LEU A 327 18.13 19.79 -9.40
C LEU A 327 18.18 18.40 -8.75
N ILE A 328 19.22 17.60 -9.00
CA ILE A 328 19.27 16.22 -8.50
C ILE A 328 20.33 16.15 -7.39
N PRO A 329 19.97 15.73 -6.16
CA PRO A 329 20.94 15.48 -5.11
C PRO A 329 21.72 14.20 -5.42
N VAL A 330 22.99 14.17 -5.04
CA VAL A 330 23.86 12.99 -5.14
C VAL A 330 23.49 11.99 -4.04
N ASN A 331 23.38 12.48 -2.79
CA ASN A 331 22.90 11.70 -1.66
C ASN A 331 21.92 12.56 -0.86
N TRP A 332 20.63 12.37 -1.12
CA TRP A 332 19.58 13.16 -0.48
C TRP A 332 19.65 13.10 1.05
N ARG A 333 19.95 11.94 1.65
CA ARG A 333 19.94 11.75 3.11
C ARG A 333 21.09 12.52 3.78
N GLU A 334 22.29 12.43 3.22
CA GLU A 334 23.46 13.15 3.73
C GLU A 334 23.31 14.66 3.50
N GLU A 335 22.99 15.06 2.27
CA GLU A 335 22.85 16.48 1.91
C GLU A 335 21.72 17.16 2.68
N CYS A 336 20.63 16.45 3.03
CA CYS A 336 19.55 17.03 3.85
C CYS A 336 19.91 17.17 5.34
N ASN A 337 20.90 16.43 5.85
CA ASN A 337 21.31 16.42 7.26
C ASN A 337 22.63 17.13 7.53
N ASP A 338 23.41 17.49 6.51
CA ASP A 338 24.76 18.03 6.69
C ASP A 338 24.76 19.33 7.53
N THR A 339 25.62 19.35 8.55
CA THR A 339 25.89 20.49 9.45
C THR A 339 27.13 21.30 9.03
N ALA A 340 27.85 20.89 7.99
CA ALA A 340 29.19 21.38 7.67
C ALA A 340 29.25 22.64 6.79
N GLU A 341 28.15 23.12 6.21
CA GLU A 341 28.13 24.41 5.52
C GLU A 341 27.15 25.39 6.18
N LYS A 342 27.71 26.29 6.99
CA LYS A 342 27.03 27.55 7.34
C LYS A 342 26.89 28.38 6.06
N PHE A 343 25.81 28.17 5.32
CA PHE A 343 25.44 29.05 4.23
C PHE A 343 25.21 30.46 4.77
N LYS A 344 26.01 31.42 4.28
CA LYS A 344 25.75 32.84 4.50
C LYS A 344 24.50 33.20 3.70
N PHE A 345 23.44 33.50 4.44
CA PHE A 345 22.19 34.05 3.94
C PHE A 345 22.47 35.23 3.02
N GLN A 346 22.11 35.12 1.74
CA GLN A 346 21.92 36.29 0.89
C GLN A 346 20.42 36.53 0.76
N PRO A 347 19.92 37.76 0.94
CA PRO A 347 18.54 38.09 0.65
C PRO A 347 18.25 37.74 -0.81
N PHE A 348 17.34 36.80 -1.03
CA PHE A 348 16.86 36.45 -2.35
C PHE A 348 15.77 37.46 -2.74
N GLU A 349 16.04 38.31 -3.73
CA GLU A 349 15.00 39.02 -4.47
C GLU A 349 14.37 38.01 -5.44
N SER A 350 13.05 37.82 -5.37
CA SER A 350 12.39 36.88 -6.27
C SER A 350 12.55 37.35 -7.73
N PRO A 351 13.06 36.50 -8.65
CA PRO A 351 13.16 36.84 -10.07
C PRO A 351 11.80 36.79 -10.78
N VAL A 352 10.71 36.40 -10.11
CA VAL A 352 9.40 36.17 -10.75
C VAL A 352 8.36 37.15 -10.19
N HIS A 353 7.88 38.04 -11.05
CA HIS A 353 6.75 38.90 -10.76
C HIS A 353 5.48 38.06 -10.57
N VAL A 354 4.97 38.00 -9.33
CA VAL A 354 3.66 37.40 -9.05
C VAL A 354 2.59 38.17 -9.83
N PRO A 355 1.80 37.52 -10.71
CA PRO A 355 0.82 38.20 -11.55
C PRO A 355 -0.19 39.06 -10.74
N GLY A 356 -0.47 40.27 -11.22
CA GLY A 356 -1.51 41.16 -10.65
C GLY A 356 -1.08 42.03 -9.46
N LEU A 357 0.20 42.41 -9.35
CA LEU A 357 0.71 43.28 -8.28
C LEU A 357 0.65 44.80 -8.59
N SER A 358 -0.06 45.22 -9.64
CA SER A 358 -0.23 46.65 -9.98
C SER A 358 -1.53 47.24 -9.44
N SER A 359 -1.38 48.27 -8.63
CA SER A 359 -2.33 49.32 -8.17
C SER A 359 -3.62 48.89 -7.47
N SER A 360 -3.68 49.31 -6.21
CA SER A 360 -4.81 49.25 -5.28
C SER A 360 -6.02 50.08 -5.76
N GLU A 361 -7.17 49.42 -5.92
CA GLU A 361 -8.47 50.09 -5.80
C GLU A 361 -9.14 49.62 -4.52
N LYS A 362 -9.29 50.55 -3.57
CA LYS A 362 -10.00 50.34 -2.31
C LYS A 362 -11.50 50.35 -2.59
N LEU A 363 -12.16 49.21 -2.42
CA LEU A 363 -13.62 49.11 -2.40
C LEU A 363 -14.13 49.37 -0.98
N GLY A 364 -14.80 50.52 -0.81
CA GLY A 364 -15.55 50.84 0.41
C GLY A 364 -16.92 50.16 0.39
N ILE A 365 -17.28 49.47 1.47
CA ILE A 365 -18.64 48.93 1.68
C ILE A 365 -19.14 49.37 3.06
N GLN A 366 -20.37 49.92 3.04
CA GLN A 366 -21.11 50.47 4.16
C GLN A 366 -21.68 49.39 5.09
N TRP A 367 -21.71 49.73 6.37
CA TRP A 367 -22.20 48.92 7.47
C TRP A 367 -23.72 48.96 7.60
N THR A 368 -24.34 47.82 7.93
CA THR A 368 -25.64 47.80 8.59
C THR A 368 -25.59 46.75 9.70
N ALA A 369 -25.82 47.19 10.93
CA ALA A 369 -25.77 46.35 12.12
C ALA A 369 -27.14 45.68 12.35
N ILE A 370 -27.15 44.37 12.63
CA ILE A 370 -28.30 43.66 13.20
C ILE A 370 -27.85 43.01 14.51
N ARG A 371 -28.69 43.19 15.54
CA ARG A 371 -28.50 42.76 16.93
C ARG A 371 -28.64 41.24 17.08
N ILE A 372 -27.81 40.69 17.95
CA ILE A 372 -27.83 39.31 18.43
C ILE A 372 -28.90 39.15 19.52
N GLY A 373 -29.75 38.14 19.38
CA GLY A 373 -30.68 37.65 20.41
C GLY A 373 -30.12 36.41 21.10
N THR A 374 -30.40 36.29 22.40
CA THR A 374 -29.86 35.33 23.36
C THR A 374 -30.49 33.93 23.29
N ILE A 375 -29.70 32.99 23.82
CA ILE A 375 -29.85 31.53 23.95
C ILE A 375 -31.11 31.10 24.72
N GLN A 376 -31.74 30.00 24.29
CA GLN A 376 -32.56 29.12 25.13
C GLN A 376 -32.21 27.65 24.90
N ASN A 377 -32.19 26.91 26.02
CA ASN A 377 -31.95 25.49 26.19
C ASN A 377 -32.96 24.61 25.46
N PHE A 378 -32.54 23.41 25.05
CA PHE A 378 -33.44 22.27 24.87
C PHE A 378 -32.91 21.03 25.56
N ASP A 379 -33.81 20.40 26.32
CA ASP A 379 -33.64 19.21 27.12
C ASP A 379 -33.58 17.93 26.28
N HIS A 380 -32.87 16.94 26.84
CA HIS A 380 -32.83 15.55 26.42
C HIS A 380 -34.23 14.90 26.37
N VAL A 381 -34.48 14.14 25.30
CA VAL A 381 -35.44 13.03 25.30
C VAL A 381 -34.80 11.86 24.52
N PHE A 382 -34.39 10.82 25.25
CA PHE A 382 -34.16 9.49 24.68
C PHE A 382 -35.35 8.62 25.08
N THR A 383 -36.03 8.06 24.09
CA THR A 383 -37.08 7.05 24.27
C THR A 383 -36.45 5.67 24.35
N GLN A 384 -36.99 4.86 25.26
CA GLN A 384 -36.53 3.53 25.64
C GLN A 384 -37.44 2.49 24.96
N ASP A 385 -36.94 1.89 23.87
CA ASP A 385 -37.43 0.68 23.21
C ASP A 385 -36.12 0.08 22.60
N ASP A 386 -35.58 -1.08 22.94
CA ASP A 386 -36.20 -2.40 23.02
C ASP A 386 -35.50 -3.27 24.10
N VAL A 387 -36.26 -3.79 25.05
CA VAL A 387 -35.88 -4.97 25.83
C VAL A 387 -36.62 -6.15 25.22
N GLU A 388 -36.00 -6.83 24.24
CA GLU A 388 -36.29 -8.23 23.91
C GLU A 388 -35.33 -8.78 22.84
N LYS A 389 -34.10 -9.16 23.20
CA LYS A 389 -33.38 -10.23 22.48
C LYS A 389 -32.59 -11.12 23.43
N SER A 390 -33.20 -12.25 23.74
CA SER A 390 -32.61 -13.42 24.37
C SER A 390 -31.60 -14.11 23.43
N GLY A 391 -30.38 -14.33 23.92
CA GLY A 391 -29.53 -15.51 23.62
C GLY A 391 -28.90 -15.67 22.23
N LYS A 392 -29.00 -14.72 21.30
CA LYS A 392 -28.38 -14.84 19.97
C LYS A 392 -26.95 -14.31 19.97
N ARG A 393 -26.00 -15.10 19.44
CA ARG A 393 -24.60 -14.68 19.22
C ARG A 393 -24.52 -13.72 18.03
N GLU A 394 -23.84 -12.60 18.20
CA GLU A 394 -23.57 -11.61 17.16
C GLU A 394 -22.09 -11.60 16.81
N LEU A 395 -21.75 -11.73 15.52
CA LEU A 395 -20.36 -11.63 15.06
C LEU A 395 -19.95 -10.15 15.11
N MET A 396 -18.89 -9.87 15.86
CA MET A 396 -18.40 -8.50 16.10
C MET A 396 -17.16 -8.16 15.28
N TYR A 397 -16.30 -9.16 15.04
CA TYR A 397 -15.00 -8.94 14.44
C TYR A 397 -14.47 -10.23 13.82
N LEU A 398 -13.90 -10.12 12.61
CA LEU A 398 -13.40 -11.24 11.83
C LEU A 398 -11.93 -11.01 11.47
N GLN A 399 -11.07 -11.96 11.83
CA GLN A 399 -9.68 -11.99 11.35
C GLN A 399 -9.47 -13.18 10.43
N ILE A 400 -8.90 -12.95 9.25
CA ILE A 400 -8.66 -13.94 8.20
C ILE A 400 -7.16 -14.07 8.00
N LEU A 401 -6.59 -15.25 8.27
CA LEU A 401 -5.19 -15.57 8.04
C LEU A 401 -5.08 -16.63 6.94
N THR A 402 -4.64 -16.23 5.74
CA THR A 402 -4.54 -17.13 4.58
C THR A 402 -3.11 -17.26 4.06
N THR A 403 -2.80 -18.42 3.49
CA THR A 403 -1.54 -18.63 2.74
C THR A 403 -1.64 -18.02 1.35
N ASN A 404 -0.47 -17.89 0.71
CA ASN A 404 -0.34 -17.64 -0.72
C ASN A 404 -1.14 -18.62 -1.59
N GLY A 405 -1.57 -18.14 -2.76
CA GLY A 405 -2.07 -19.02 -3.82
C GLY A 405 -0.91 -19.79 -4.46
N PHE A 406 -1.21 -20.70 -5.40
CA PHE A 406 -0.17 -21.41 -6.15
C PHE A 406 0.81 -20.41 -6.81
N TYR A 407 2.11 -20.59 -6.59
CA TYR A 407 3.15 -19.72 -7.11
C TYR A 407 4.23 -20.55 -7.81
N ALA A 408 4.96 -19.93 -8.74
CA ALA A 408 6.10 -20.54 -9.41
C ALA A 408 7.18 -20.96 -8.38
N PRO A 409 8.07 -21.91 -8.72
CA PRO A 409 9.21 -22.23 -7.86
C PRO A 409 10.03 -20.97 -7.55
N LEU A 410 10.70 -20.95 -6.40
CA LEU A 410 11.58 -19.83 -6.06
C LEU A 410 12.84 -19.83 -6.94
N SER A 411 13.31 -21.02 -7.29
CA SER A 411 14.41 -21.28 -8.21
C SER A 411 14.26 -22.69 -8.78
N LEU A 412 14.93 -22.96 -9.89
CA LEU A 412 15.07 -24.31 -10.44
C LEU A 412 16.30 -25.01 -9.82
N TYR A 413 16.32 -26.34 -9.84
CA TYR A 413 17.49 -27.10 -9.39
C TYR A 413 18.56 -27.19 -10.50
N PRO A 414 19.86 -27.41 -10.20
CA PRO A 414 20.92 -27.28 -11.20
C PRO A 414 20.77 -28.17 -12.45
N ASN A 415 20.24 -29.39 -12.29
CA ASN A 415 20.00 -30.32 -13.39
C ASN A 415 18.55 -30.30 -13.90
N ASP A 416 17.81 -29.22 -13.65
CA ASP A 416 16.43 -29.09 -14.12
C ASP A 416 16.36 -29.05 -15.65
N GLU A 417 15.38 -29.75 -16.21
CA GLU A 417 15.16 -29.79 -17.66
C GLU A 417 14.30 -28.61 -18.13
N ASN A 418 13.61 -27.94 -17.21
CA ASN A 418 12.82 -26.74 -17.48
C ASN A 418 13.70 -25.48 -17.33
N THR A 419 13.24 -24.35 -17.86
CA THR A 419 13.90 -23.06 -17.72
C THR A 419 13.00 -22.03 -17.08
N GLU A 420 13.55 -20.89 -16.65
CA GLU A 420 12.74 -19.81 -16.09
C GLU A 420 11.71 -19.24 -17.09
N ASP A 421 11.95 -19.40 -18.40
CA ASP A 421 11.03 -18.98 -19.45
C ASP A 421 9.74 -19.81 -19.48
N ASP A 422 9.77 -21.04 -18.93
CA ASP A 422 8.57 -21.87 -18.76
C ASP A 422 7.61 -21.31 -17.70
N TRP A 423 8.04 -20.30 -16.93
CA TRP A 423 7.26 -19.55 -15.94
C TRP A 423 7.04 -18.10 -16.42
N PRO A 424 6.07 -17.84 -17.30
CA PRO A 424 5.94 -16.56 -18.00
C PRO A 424 5.64 -15.38 -17.07
N GLU A 425 5.05 -15.59 -15.89
CA GLU A 425 4.88 -14.57 -14.86
C GLU A 425 6.16 -14.30 -14.06
N GLY A 426 7.15 -15.20 -14.08
CA GLY A 426 8.43 -15.10 -13.38
C GLY A 426 8.51 -15.99 -12.13
N MET A 427 9.73 -16.33 -11.75
CA MET A 427 10.02 -17.18 -10.58
C MET A 427 9.49 -16.56 -9.29
N GLY A 428 8.95 -17.40 -8.40
CA GLY A 428 8.38 -17.00 -7.12
C GLY A 428 7.10 -16.16 -7.17
N LEU A 429 6.56 -15.84 -8.36
CA LEU A 429 5.32 -15.07 -8.54
C LEU A 429 4.12 -16.00 -8.77
N LEU A 430 2.90 -15.45 -8.68
CA LEU A 430 1.66 -16.21 -8.91
C LEU A 430 1.36 -16.34 -10.41
N PRO A 431 1.31 -17.56 -10.97
CA PRO A 431 0.66 -17.81 -12.25
C PRO A 431 -0.85 -17.55 -12.15
N LYS A 432 -1.54 -17.58 -13.30
CA LYS A 432 -3.02 -17.46 -13.36
C LYS A 432 -3.75 -18.33 -12.36
N LEU A 433 -3.31 -19.59 -12.19
CA LEU A 433 -3.91 -20.52 -11.24
C LEU A 433 -3.91 -19.96 -9.82
N GLY A 434 -2.78 -19.45 -9.32
CA GLY A 434 -2.70 -18.91 -7.96
C GLY A 434 -3.57 -17.68 -7.74
N LYS A 435 -3.68 -16.81 -8.76
CA LYS A 435 -4.56 -15.65 -8.72
C LYS A 435 -6.03 -16.09 -8.65
N LEU A 436 -6.41 -17.08 -9.46
CA LEU A 436 -7.76 -17.65 -9.47
C LEU A 436 -8.09 -18.33 -8.15
N GLN A 437 -7.17 -19.09 -7.55
CA GLN A 437 -7.38 -19.74 -6.26
C GLN A 437 -7.71 -18.72 -5.14
N GLN A 438 -6.96 -17.62 -5.08
CA GLN A 438 -7.23 -16.54 -4.12
C GLN A 438 -8.55 -15.84 -4.41
N TYR A 439 -8.84 -15.59 -5.68
CA TYR A 439 -10.10 -14.98 -6.09
C TYR A 439 -11.31 -15.85 -5.71
N GLU A 440 -11.27 -17.15 -5.95
CA GLU A 440 -12.34 -18.06 -5.56
C GLU A 440 -12.47 -18.20 -4.04
N MET A 441 -11.34 -18.19 -3.30
CA MET A 441 -11.38 -18.22 -1.83
C MET A 441 -12.01 -16.95 -1.25
N GLY A 442 -11.66 -15.77 -1.76
CA GLY A 442 -12.29 -14.51 -1.35
C GLY A 442 -13.79 -14.48 -1.68
N LYS A 443 -14.18 -15.03 -2.83
CA LYS A 443 -15.57 -15.15 -3.27
C LYS A 443 -16.37 -16.09 -2.36
N PHE A 444 -15.79 -17.23 -2.02
CA PHE A 444 -16.38 -18.17 -1.08
C PHE A 444 -16.59 -17.52 0.29
N LEU A 445 -15.57 -16.87 0.86
CA LEU A 445 -15.69 -16.21 2.16
C LEU A 445 -16.65 -15.03 2.13
N ARG A 446 -16.78 -14.31 1.00
CA ARG A 446 -17.82 -13.30 0.85
C ARG A 446 -19.22 -13.88 0.94
N ARG A 447 -19.46 -15.06 0.35
CA ARG A 447 -20.76 -15.75 0.50
C ARG A 447 -20.95 -16.29 1.93
N PHE A 448 -19.88 -16.78 2.54
CA PHE A 448 -19.92 -17.36 3.89
C PHE A 448 -20.21 -16.32 4.98
N TYR A 449 -19.73 -15.08 4.80
CA TYR A 449 -19.95 -13.96 5.71
C TYR A 449 -20.79 -12.83 5.07
N ASP A 450 -21.75 -13.18 4.22
CA ASP A 450 -22.56 -12.23 3.44
C ASP A 450 -23.36 -11.24 4.30
N HIS A 451 -23.79 -11.65 5.49
CA HIS A 451 -24.49 -10.83 6.47
C HIS A 451 -23.58 -9.90 7.28
N PHE A 452 -22.26 -10.08 7.22
CA PHE A 452 -21.30 -9.33 8.02
C PHE A 452 -20.44 -8.39 7.18
N ILE A 453 -19.99 -8.82 6.01
CA ILE A 453 -19.14 -8.00 5.11
C ILE A 453 -20.05 -7.18 4.19
N THR A 454 -19.96 -5.85 4.27
CA THR A 454 -20.88 -4.92 3.58
C THR A 454 -20.36 -4.45 2.22
N SER A 455 -19.08 -4.69 1.92
CA SER A 455 -18.32 -4.09 0.80
C SER A 455 -17.81 -2.67 1.04
N ASP A 456 -18.03 -2.09 2.23
CA ASP A 456 -17.40 -0.81 2.59
C ASP A 456 -15.86 -0.99 2.71
N PRO A 457 -15.05 -0.30 1.89
CA PRO A 457 -13.60 -0.32 2.01
C PRO A 457 -13.05 0.20 3.33
N GLY A 458 -13.82 0.98 4.08
CA GLY A 458 -13.47 1.51 5.40
C GLY A 458 -13.56 0.48 6.52
N GLU A 459 -14.26 -0.64 6.30
CA GLU A 459 -14.50 -1.66 7.32
C GLU A 459 -13.38 -2.71 7.42
N VAL A 460 -12.38 -2.63 6.53
CA VAL A 460 -11.31 -3.62 6.38
C VAL A 460 -9.92 -3.01 6.41
N ASP A 461 -9.01 -3.68 7.12
CA ASP A 461 -7.58 -3.53 6.89
C ASP A 461 -6.93 -4.85 6.44
N ALA A 462 -5.90 -4.72 5.60
CA ALA A 462 -5.34 -5.85 4.89
C ALA A 462 -3.81 -5.77 4.82
N PHE A 463 -3.15 -6.87 5.19
CA PHE A 463 -1.70 -6.95 5.31
C PHE A 463 -1.19 -8.17 4.55
N SER A 464 -0.07 -7.99 3.84
CA SER A 464 0.66 -9.09 3.23
C SER A 464 2.09 -9.11 3.75
N SER A 465 2.71 -10.27 3.77
CA SER A 465 4.18 -10.32 3.87
C SER A 465 4.83 -9.54 2.71
N PHE A 466 6.12 -9.20 2.89
CA PHE A 466 6.87 -8.34 1.97
C PHE A 466 6.96 -8.90 0.54
N GLU A 467 6.89 -10.22 0.37
CA GLU A 467 7.06 -10.87 -0.93
C GLU A 467 5.92 -10.57 -1.91
N ASP A 468 6.29 -10.40 -3.18
CA ASP A 468 5.37 -10.07 -4.26
C ASP A 468 4.22 -11.07 -4.41
N ARG A 469 4.50 -12.36 -4.19
CA ARG A 469 3.47 -13.41 -4.19
C ARG A 469 2.38 -13.17 -3.16
N SER A 470 2.72 -12.69 -1.97
CA SER A 470 1.79 -12.41 -0.89
C SER A 470 0.98 -11.17 -1.18
N THR A 471 1.62 -10.15 -1.76
CA THR A 471 0.91 -8.94 -2.21
C THR A 471 -0.09 -9.25 -3.34
N ILE A 472 0.33 -10.01 -4.37
CA ILE A 472 -0.55 -10.40 -5.48
C ILE A 472 -1.68 -11.31 -4.99
N SER A 473 -1.38 -12.23 -4.05
CA SER A 473 -2.38 -13.08 -3.41
C SER A 473 -3.44 -12.23 -2.69
N LEU A 474 -3.01 -11.25 -1.88
CA LEU A 474 -3.91 -10.36 -1.16
C LEU A 474 -4.79 -9.52 -2.09
N ILE A 475 -4.19 -8.94 -3.13
CA ILE A 475 -4.93 -8.14 -4.13
C ILE A 475 -5.99 -9.01 -4.82
N SER A 476 -5.65 -10.25 -5.19
CA SER A 476 -6.56 -11.18 -5.86
C SER A 476 -7.68 -11.65 -4.94
N PHE A 477 -7.37 -11.88 -3.66
CA PHE A 477 -8.34 -12.28 -2.64
C PHE A 477 -9.34 -11.16 -2.32
N LEU A 478 -8.87 -9.93 -2.13
CA LEU A 478 -9.73 -8.77 -1.85
C LEU A 478 -10.61 -8.38 -3.04
N ALA A 479 -10.17 -8.65 -4.27
CA ALA A 479 -10.93 -8.36 -5.48
C ALA A 479 -12.30 -9.05 -5.52
N SER A 480 -12.45 -10.21 -4.86
CA SER A 480 -13.71 -10.92 -4.72
C SER A 480 -14.33 -10.81 -3.32
N LEU A 481 -13.52 -10.77 -2.26
CA LEU A 481 -14.03 -10.60 -0.89
C LEU A 481 -14.79 -9.27 -0.72
N TYR A 482 -14.25 -8.21 -1.30
CA TYR A 482 -14.79 -6.84 -1.25
C TYR A 482 -15.32 -6.37 -2.61
N ALA A 483 -15.81 -7.30 -3.44
CA ALA A 483 -16.51 -6.93 -4.66
C ALA A 483 -17.64 -5.91 -4.35
N PRO A 484 -17.73 -4.79 -5.09
CA PRO A 484 -18.61 -3.69 -4.72
C PRO A 484 -20.08 -4.03 -4.98
N THR A 485 -20.94 -3.70 -4.02
CA THR A 485 -22.38 -3.55 -4.25
C THR A 485 -22.65 -2.32 -5.13
N GLU A 486 -23.89 -2.12 -5.59
CA GLU A 486 -24.24 -0.95 -6.43
C GLU A 486 -23.84 0.38 -5.77
N GLU A 487 -23.98 0.48 -4.45
CA GLU A 487 -23.60 1.65 -3.65
C GLU A 487 -22.10 1.96 -3.73
N TRP A 488 -21.25 0.93 -3.78
CA TRP A 488 -19.78 1.04 -3.76
C TRP A 488 -19.14 1.04 -5.15
N GLN A 489 -19.92 0.89 -6.22
CA GLN A 489 -19.44 0.94 -7.59
C GLN A 489 -19.09 2.36 -8.02
N PHE A 490 -17.81 2.62 -8.26
CA PHE A 490 -17.37 3.87 -8.91
C PHE A 490 -17.63 3.87 -10.43
N MET A 491 -17.87 2.68 -11.00
CA MET A 491 -18.23 2.47 -12.40
C MET A 491 -19.34 1.43 -12.48
N PRO A 492 -20.51 1.76 -13.06
CA PRO A 492 -21.61 0.81 -13.21
C PRO A 492 -21.19 -0.48 -13.93
N GLY A 493 -21.48 -1.63 -13.34
CA GLY A 493 -21.20 -2.94 -13.90
C GLY A 493 -19.74 -3.41 -13.78
N PHE A 494 -18.83 -2.57 -13.31
CA PHE A 494 -17.46 -2.98 -13.00
C PHE A 494 -17.38 -3.52 -11.57
N LYS A 495 -17.45 -4.85 -11.44
CA LYS A 495 -17.51 -5.58 -10.16
C LYS A 495 -16.16 -5.70 -9.46
N TRP A 496 -15.40 -4.60 -9.40
CA TRP A 496 -14.16 -4.51 -8.66
C TRP A 496 -14.00 -3.11 -8.08
N GLN A 497 -13.46 -3.03 -6.88
CA GLN A 497 -13.02 -1.79 -6.27
C GLN A 497 -11.65 -1.99 -5.63
N PRO A 498 -10.82 -0.94 -5.59
CA PRO A 498 -9.58 -1.00 -4.82
C PRO A 498 -9.87 -1.12 -3.32
N ILE A 499 -8.98 -1.79 -2.60
CA ILE A 499 -8.90 -1.83 -1.13
C ILE A 499 -7.46 -1.47 -0.74
N VAL A 500 -7.29 -0.75 0.36
CA VAL A 500 -5.97 -0.35 0.85
C VAL A 500 -5.16 -1.58 1.25
N LEU A 501 -3.89 -1.60 0.86
CA LEU A 501 -2.94 -2.63 1.26
C LEU A 501 -1.87 -2.02 2.14
N CYS A 502 -1.67 -2.63 3.30
CA CYS A 502 -0.57 -2.32 4.20
C CYS A 502 0.58 -3.30 3.94
N TYR A 503 1.69 -2.79 3.40
CA TYR A 503 2.87 -3.60 3.16
C TYR A 503 3.66 -3.78 4.44
N MET A 504 3.99 -5.03 4.77
CA MET A 504 4.95 -5.32 5.81
C MET A 504 6.37 -5.03 5.34
N GLU A 505 7.21 -4.58 6.26
CA GLU A 505 8.65 -4.49 6.03
C GLU A 505 9.24 -5.88 5.80
N ARG A 506 10.38 -5.95 5.12
CA ARG A 506 11.11 -7.20 4.90
C ARG A 506 11.49 -7.88 6.21
N HIS A 507 11.70 -7.10 7.27
CA HIS A 507 12.15 -7.56 8.59
C HIS A 507 11.08 -7.36 9.65
N ASP A 508 9.87 -7.86 9.39
CA ASP A 508 8.77 -7.79 10.34
C ASP A 508 8.74 -8.97 11.33
N ILE A 509 8.16 -8.74 12.51
CA ILE A 509 8.08 -9.74 13.58
C ILE A 509 6.83 -10.62 13.51
N PHE A 510 5.90 -10.35 12.59
CA PHE A 510 4.57 -10.99 12.53
C PHE A 510 4.52 -12.09 11.46
N PHE A 511 5.00 -11.82 10.25
CA PHE A 511 5.01 -12.74 9.12
C PHE A 511 6.40 -13.30 8.80
N ASN A 512 7.43 -12.91 9.57
CA ASN A 512 8.84 -13.29 9.49
C ASN A 512 9.12 -14.52 8.59
N TYR A 513 9.46 -14.27 7.33
CA TYR A 513 9.63 -15.32 6.33
C TYR A 513 10.98 -16.03 6.45
N LYS A 514 12.08 -15.28 6.64
CA LYS A 514 13.44 -15.82 6.78
C LYS A 514 13.92 -15.74 8.23
N ASP A 515 14.40 -16.86 8.78
CA ASP A 515 14.95 -16.92 10.14
C ASP A 515 16.26 -16.13 10.23
N ARG A 516 16.20 -14.86 10.66
CA ARG A 516 17.39 -14.03 10.97
C ARG A 516 17.65 -13.91 12.48
N CYS A 517 16.91 -14.69 13.25
CA CYS A 517 16.92 -14.66 14.69
C CYS A 517 17.92 -15.68 15.24
N LEU A 518 18.93 -15.22 15.98
CA LEU A 518 20.01 -16.10 16.44
C LEU A 518 19.47 -17.26 17.28
N THR A 519 18.64 -16.97 18.28
CA THR A 519 18.03 -18.00 19.13
C THR A 519 17.20 -19.00 18.33
N GLN A 520 16.51 -18.55 17.26
CA GLN A 520 15.74 -19.44 16.38
C GLN A 520 16.66 -20.38 15.60
N LEU A 521 17.79 -19.87 15.09
CA LEU A 521 18.78 -20.66 14.36
C LEU A 521 19.49 -21.67 15.27
N GLU A 522 19.78 -21.27 16.52
CA GLU A 522 20.35 -22.15 17.54
C GLU A 522 19.38 -23.26 17.93
N GLU A 523 18.11 -22.94 18.18
CA GLU A 523 17.07 -23.93 18.47
C GLU A 523 16.85 -24.89 17.30
N ARG A 524 16.84 -24.38 16.06
CA ARG A 524 16.77 -25.22 14.86
C ARG A 524 17.98 -26.17 14.81
N SER A 525 19.19 -25.66 14.99
CA SER A 525 20.41 -26.48 15.00
C SER A 525 20.38 -27.54 16.11
N ARG A 526 19.83 -27.21 17.28
CA ARG A 526 19.64 -28.14 18.40
C ARG A 526 18.65 -29.25 18.06
N ILE A 527 17.55 -28.94 17.39
CA ILE A 527 16.53 -29.91 16.94
C ILE A 527 17.11 -30.84 15.88
N LEU A 528 17.74 -30.28 14.84
CA LEU A 528 18.39 -31.04 13.75
C LEU A 528 19.57 -31.88 14.26
N GLY A 529 20.26 -31.42 15.30
CA GLY A 529 21.33 -32.16 15.97
C GLY A 529 20.83 -33.25 16.94
N SER A 530 19.54 -33.33 17.23
CA SER A 530 19.02 -34.27 18.24
C SER A 530 19.09 -35.74 17.78
N GLN A 531 19.26 -36.67 18.72
CA GLN A 531 19.27 -38.10 18.41
C GLN A 531 17.97 -38.58 17.74
N PRO A 532 16.76 -38.19 18.21
CA PRO A 532 15.51 -38.57 17.57
C PRO A 532 15.42 -38.11 16.11
N PHE A 533 15.88 -36.89 15.81
CA PHE A 533 15.91 -36.37 14.45
C PHE A 533 16.89 -37.16 13.57
N ARG A 534 18.12 -37.40 14.04
CA ARG A 534 19.12 -38.16 13.30
C ARG A 534 18.68 -39.60 13.02
N GLU A 535 18.01 -40.25 13.96
CA GLU A 535 17.43 -41.59 13.75
C GLU A 535 16.29 -41.59 12.73
N HIS A 536 15.52 -40.51 12.65
CA HIS A 536 14.49 -40.32 11.65
C HIS A 536 15.10 -40.16 10.25
N VAL A 537 16.11 -39.29 10.09
CA VAL A 537 16.79 -39.05 8.80
C VAL A 537 17.54 -40.29 8.30
N ARG A 538 18.20 -41.05 9.18
CA ARG A 538 18.96 -42.27 8.80
C ARG A 538 18.15 -43.31 8.02
N LYS A 539 16.83 -43.37 8.23
CA LYS A 539 15.96 -44.32 7.50
C LYS A 539 15.87 -44.00 6.02
N ASP A 540 16.04 -42.73 5.66
CA ASP A 540 15.87 -42.20 4.33
C ASP A 540 17.22 -41.77 3.71
N GLU A 541 18.37 -41.98 4.38
CA GLU A 541 19.70 -41.46 4.00
C GLU A 541 20.09 -41.71 2.52
N PHE A 542 19.79 -42.90 2.00
CA PHE A 542 19.99 -43.23 0.58
C PHE A 542 19.24 -42.27 -0.37
N LEU A 543 18.02 -41.85 -0.02
CA LEU A 543 17.20 -40.96 -0.86
C LEU A 543 17.84 -39.58 -0.99
N TYR A 544 18.49 -39.08 0.07
CA TYR A 544 19.16 -37.78 0.06
C TYR A 544 20.31 -37.79 -0.95
N SER A 545 21.21 -38.78 -0.87
CA SER A 545 22.31 -38.93 -1.83
C SER A 545 21.79 -39.13 -3.26
N TYR A 546 20.77 -39.98 -3.43
CA TYR A 546 20.18 -40.24 -4.74
C TYR A 546 19.58 -38.96 -5.37
N TRP A 547 18.83 -38.17 -4.59
CA TRP A 547 18.28 -36.92 -5.09
C TRP A 547 19.34 -35.86 -5.33
N SER A 548 20.42 -35.82 -4.54
CA SER A 548 21.54 -34.93 -4.79
C SER A 548 22.23 -35.21 -6.13
N GLU A 549 22.53 -36.47 -6.43
CA GLU A 549 23.15 -36.85 -7.69
C GLU A 549 22.27 -36.51 -8.91
N ASN A 550 20.95 -36.72 -8.80
CA ASN A 550 20.05 -36.50 -9.92
C ASN A 550 19.67 -35.03 -10.11
N SER A 551 19.40 -34.29 -9.03
CA SER A 551 19.03 -32.86 -9.09
C SER A 551 20.24 -31.94 -9.26
N GLY A 552 21.44 -32.38 -8.87
CA GLY A 552 22.63 -31.54 -8.77
C GLY A 552 22.63 -30.61 -7.54
N MET A 553 21.59 -30.67 -6.69
CA MET A 553 21.55 -29.94 -5.41
C MET A 553 22.29 -30.72 -4.32
N ILE A 554 22.93 -30.02 -3.39
CA ILE A 554 23.39 -30.63 -2.14
C ILE A 554 22.17 -30.73 -1.22
N ILE A 555 21.78 -31.94 -0.84
CA ILE A 555 20.61 -32.22 -0.01
C ILE A 555 21.09 -32.85 1.29
N GLU A 556 21.16 -32.05 2.34
CA GLU A 556 21.68 -32.46 3.65
C GLU A 556 20.55 -32.65 4.67
N ASP A 557 19.45 -31.90 4.53
CA ASP A 557 18.34 -31.93 5.47
C ASP A 557 16.94 -31.95 4.81
N GLN A 558 15.90 -32.02 5.65
CA GLN A 558 14.51 -32.10 5.20
C GLN A 558 14.02 -30.83 4.50
N LEU A 559 14.68 -29.69 4.70
CA LEU A 559 14.33 -28.43 4.07
C LEU A 559 14.90 -28.32 2.67
N ASP A 560 16.08 -28.89 2.42
CA ASP A 560 16.58 -29.09 1.05
C ASP A 560 15.64 -30.00 0.27
N VAL A 561 15.17 -31.08 0.90
CA VAL A 561 14.14 -31.96 0.31
C VAL A 561 12.84 -31.20 0.08
N ALA A 562 12.42 -30.34 1.01
CA ALA A 562 11.22 -29.53 0.84
C ALA A 562 11.34 -28.55 -0.33
N LEU A 563 12.51 -27.95 -0.54
CA LEU A 563 12.78 -27.07 -1.68
C LEU A 563 12.71 -27.83 -3.00
N LEU A 564 13.39 -28.98 -3.11
CA LEU A 564 13.35 -29.82 -4.30
C LEU A 564 11.94 -30.33 -4.59
N TYR A 565 11.24 -30.81 -3.55
CA TYR A 565 9.85 -31.26 -3.64
C TYR A 565 8.93 -30.14 -4.16
N ASP A 566 9.06 -28.93 -3.61
CA ASP A 566 8.23 -27.79 -3.98
C ASP A 566 8.38 -27.45 -5.47
N THR A 567 9.61 -27.41 -5.99
CA THR A 567 9.88 -27.19 -7.42
C THR A 567 9.23 -28.28 -8.27
N ILE A 568 9.54 -29.56 -8.01
CA ILE A 568 9.01 -30.69 -8.79
C ILE A 568 7.48 -30.76 -8.75
N TYR A 569 6.88 -30.52 -7.57
CA TYR A 569 5.43 -30.51 -7.41
C TYR A 569 4.77 -29.41 -8.25
N LYS A 570 5.37 -28.23 -8.28
CA LYS A 570 4.86 -27.10 -9.06
C LYS A 570 4.98 -27.35 -10.55
N GLU A 571 6.09 -27.91 -11.01
CA GLU A 571 6.27 -28.30 -12.42
C GLU A 571 5.23 -29.35 -12.83
N GLN A 572 5.03 -30.38 -11.99
CA GLN A 572 3.99 -31.38 -12.23
C GLN A 572 2.60 -30.74 -12.34
N LYS A 573 2.29 -29.79 -11.45
CA LYS A 573 1.01 -29.08 -11.45
C LYS A 573 0.85 -28.13 -12.64
N ALA A 574 1.93 -27.52 -13.11
CA ALA A 574 1.95 -26.68 -14.30
C ALA A 574 1.94 -27.50 -15.62
N GLY A 575 2.07 -28.83 -15.54
CA GLY A 575 2.16 -29.69 -16.72
C GLY A 575 3.51 -29.61 -17.44
N LEU A 576 4.54 -29.12 -16.74
CA LEU A 576 5.91 -29.08 -17.23
C LEU A 576 6.59 -30.45 -17.15
N LYS A 577 7.80 -30.56 -17.71
CA LYS A 577 8.51 -31.83 -17.74
C LYS A 577 8.97 -32.18 -16.33
N VAL A 578 8.65 -33.40 -15.89
CA VAL A 578 9.15 -33.95 -14.62
C VAL A 578 9.91 -35.24 -14.89
N PRO A 579 11.22 -35.30 -14.54
CA PRO A 579 12.05 -36.48 -14.76
C PRO A 579 11.48 -37.74 -14.10
N ARG A 580 11.82 -38.91 -14.65
CA ARG A 580 11.32 -40.20 -14.14
C ARG A 580 11.75 -40.45 -12.68
N TRP A 581 12.99 -40.13 -12.33
CA TRP A 581 13.52 -40.32 -10.98
C TRP A 581 12.68 -39.52 -9.96
N ALA A 582 12.34 -38.27 -10.27
CA ALA A 582 11.50 -37.41 -9.45
C ALA A 582 10.08 -37.95 -9.30
N ARG A 583 9.44 -38.34 -10.41
CA ARG A 583 8.08 -38.91 -10.40
C ARG A 583 7.95 -40.17 -9.55
N MET A 584 8.99 -41.00 -9.51
CA MET A 584 8.99 -42.25 -8.74
C MET A 584 9.03 -42.02 -7.22
N TYR A 585 9.61 -40.91 -6.76
CA TYR A 585 9.86 -40.63 -5.34
C TYR A 585 9.10 -39.42 -4.80
N LEU A 586 8.12 -38.89 -5.56
CA LEU A 586 7.38 -37.69 -5.18
C LEU A 586 6.64 -37.84 -3.83
N SER A 587 6.11 -39.04 -3.54
CA SER A 587 5.47 -39.34 -2.26
C SER A 587 6.45 -39.33 -1.09
N ASP A 588 7.68 -39.80 -1.30
CA ASP A 588 8.73 -39.81 -0.27
C ASP A 588 9.22 -38.39 0.01
N MET A 589 9.47 -37.62 -1.04
CA MET A 589 9.79 -36.19 -0.93
C MET A 589 8.69 -35.43 -0.19
N LYS A 590 7.42 -35.66 -0.53
CA LYS A 590 6.27 -35.07 0.16
C LYS A 590 6.26 -35.44 1.65
N ARG A 591 6.40 -36.73 1.96
CA ARG A 591 6.41 -37.23 3.34
C ARG A 591 7.50 -36.54 4.16
N ILE A 592 8.73 -36.50 3.64
CA ILE A 592 9.87 -35.87 4.32
C ILE A 592 9.65 -34.35 4.47
N SER A 593 9.13 -33.69 3.44
CA SER A 593 8.79 -32.26 3.47
C SER A 593 7.72 -31.94 4.51
N ASP A 594 6.65 -32.74 4.61
CA ASP A 594 5.59 -32.57 5.62
C ASP A 594 6.17 -32.70 7.04
N TYR A 595 7.03 -33.69 7.28
CA TYR A 595 7.66 -33.88 8.60
C TYR A 595 8.53 -32.69 9.04
N ALA A 596 9.12 -31.93 8.11
CA ALA A 596 9.94 -30.77 8.45
C ALA A 596 9.16 -29.74 9.31
N TYR A 597 7.88 -29.51 8.98
CA TYR A 597 7.01 -28.59 9.73
C TYR A 597 6.78 -29.05 11.18
N THR A 598 6.72 -30.36 11.40
CA THR A 598 6.52 -30.93 12.74
C THR A 598 7.77 -30.72 13.60
N TRP A 599 8.96 -30.90 13.02
CA TRP A 599 10.22 -30.72 13.75
C TRP A 599 10.51 -29.25 14.06
N LEU A 600 10.32 -28.35 13.10
CA LEU A 600 10.64 -26.92 13.24
C LEU A 600 9.83 -26.23 14.36
N TYR A 601 8.63 -26.72 14.67
CA TYR A 601 7.71 -26.08 15.61
C TYR A 601 7.45 -26.92 16.87
N ASN A 602 8.37 -27.82 17.20
CA ASN A 602 8.26 -28.72 18.35
C ASN A 602 8.76 -28.12 19.68
N SER A 603 9.09 -26.82 19.72
CA SER A 603 9.51 -26.14 20.94
C SER A 603 8.73 -24.86 21.15
N THR A 604 8.46 -24.53 22.42
CA THR A 604 7.80 -23.27 22.80
C THR A 604 8.60 -22.07 22.32
N THR A 605 9.93 -22.10 22.47
CA THR A 605 10.84 -21.03 22.00
C THR A 605 10.72 -20.82 20.50
N SER A 606 10.67 -21.91 19.72
CA SER A 606 10.51 -21.84 18.26
C SER A 606 9.17 -21.22 17.86
N LEU A 607 8.10 -21.54 18.58
CA LEU A 607 6.78 -20.94 18.37
C LEU A 607 6.74 -19.46 18.77
N GLN A 608 7.36 -19.10 19.90
CA GLN A 608 7.48 -17.72 20.37
C GLN A 608 8.16 -16.82 19.34
N LEU A 609 9.25 -17.31 18.74
CA LEU A 609 10.02 -16.58 17.74
C LEU A 609 9.43 -16.65 16.32
N LYS A 610 8.62 -17.68 15.98
CA LYS A 610 8.03 -17.80 14.64
C LYS A 610 6.67 -17.10 14.49
N VAL A 611 5.75 -17.31 15.42
CA VAL A 611 4.36 -16.80 15.33
C VAL A 611 3.85 -16.14 16.60
N GLY A 612 4.61 -16.14 17.69
CA GLY A 612 4.18 -15.57 18.97
C GLY A 612 3.71 -14.12 18.86
N SER A 613 4.45 -13.26 18.16
CA SER A 613 4.05 -11.86 17.92
C SER A 613 2.80 -11.72 17.05
N LEU A 614 2.58 -12.63 16.08
CA LEU A 614 1.36 -12.66 15.27
C LEU A 614 0.15 -13.08 16.10
N ILE A 615 0.29 -14.10 16.93
CA ILE A 615 -0.76 -14.56 17.85
C ILE A 615 -1.11 -13.46 18.87
N ASP A 616 -0.10 -12.74 19.36
CA ASP A 616 -0.31 -11.58 20.23
C ASP A 616 -1.06 -10.45 19.50
N LEU A 617 -0.68 -10.13 18.26
CA LEU A 617 -1.41 -9.18 17.43
C LEU A 617 -2.90 -9.56 17.27
N LEU A 618 -3.18 -10.82 16.90
CA LEU A 618 -4.55 -11.32 16.75
C LEU A 618 -5.34 -11.18 18.07
N SER A 619 -4.70 -11.48 19.20
CA SER A 619 -5.29 -11.40 20.54
C SER A 619 -5.55 -9.96 20.97
N VAL A 620 -4.55 -9.08 20.82
CA VAL A 620 -4.65 -7.65 21.15
C VAL A 620 -5.77 -6.99 20.36
N ARG A 621 -5.89 -7.27 19.05
CA ARG A 621 -6.96 -6.68 18.24
C ARG A 621 -8.35 -7.08 18.71
N MET A 622 -8.57 -8.36 19.07
CA MET A 622 -9.83 -8.79 19.68
C MET A 622 -10.10 -8.11 21.03
N ARG A 623 -9.07 -7.97 21.88
CA ARG A 623 -9.21 -7.30 23.19
C ARG A 623 -9.54 -5.81 23.06
N VAL A 624 -8.95 -5.11 22.08
CA VAL A 624 -9.28 -3.70 21.81
C VAL A 624 -10.76 -3.54 21.43
N LYS A 625 -11.35 -4.51 20.72
CA LYS A 625 -12.79 -4.48 20.37
C LYS A 625 -13.72 -4.52 21.59
N THR A 626 -13.26 -4.96 22.75
CA THR A 626 -14.07 -4.92 23.99
C THR A 626 -14.04 -3.55 24.69
N MET A 627 -13.26 -2.58 24.19
CA MET A 627 -13.02 -1.30 24.87
C MET A 627 -14.01 -0.17 24.48
N HIS A 628 -15.06 -0.48 23.71
CA HIS A 628 -16.11 0.47 23.27
C HIS A 628 -15.50 1.80 22.78
N ASP A 629 -15.83 2.94 23.41
CA ASP A 629 -15.43 4.31 23.04
C ASP A 629 -13.91 4.55 23.00
N LYS A 630 -13.09 3.65 23.55
CA LYS A 630 -11.63 3.75 23.55
C LYS A 630 -10.97 2.95 22.42
N ASN A 631 -11.75 2.27 21.59
CA ASN A 631 -11.22 1.56 20.43
C ASN A 631 -10.66 2.57 19.41
N PRO A 632 -9.37 2.53 19.05
CA PRO A 632 -8.77 3.42 18.06
C PRO A 632 -9.30 3.20 16.63
N ASP A 633 -9.89 2.04 16.34
CA ASP A 633 -10.44 1.71 15.03
C ASP A 633 -11.84 1.06 15.18
N PRO A 634 -12.88 1.85 15.50
CA PRO A 634 -14.24 1.33 15.61
C PRO A 634 -14.72 0.71 14.30
N GLU A 635 -14.45 1.37 13.18
CA GLU A 635 -14.94 0.98 11.84
C GLU A 635 -14.35 -0.34 11.31
N ILE A 636 -13.14 -0.74 11.73
CA ILE A 636 -12.47 -1.92 11.16
C ILE A 636 -13.04 -3.22 11.73
N ILE A 637 -14.00 -3.85 11.05
CA ILE A 637 -14.63 -5.10 11.50
C ILE A 637 -14.01 -6.36 10.88
N VAL A 638 -13.21 -6.21 9.81
CA VAL A 638 -12.46 -7.30 9.16
C VAL A 638 -10.97 -6.98 9.10
N SER A 639 -10.13 -7.95 9.45
CA SER A 639 -8.69 -7.88 9.20
C SER A 639 -8.21 -9.07 8.39
N VAL A 640 -7.51 -8.80 7.29
CA VAL A 640 -7.00 -9.85 6.37
C VAL A 640 -5.47 -9.89 6.43
N TYR A 641 -4.93 -11.10 6.57
CA TYR A 641 -3.50 -11.37 6.65
C TYR A 641 -3.13 -12.43 5.63
N VAL A 642 -2.29 -12.08 4.65
CA VAL A 642 -1.72 -13.02 3.68
C VAL A 642 -0.26 -13.30 4.02
N THR A 643 0.03 -14.57 4.29
CA THR A 643 1.35 -15.03 4.74
C THR A 643 1.73 -16.36 4.06
N HIS A 644 2.70 -17.07 4.65
CA HIS A 644 3.22 -18.33 4.13
C HIS A 644 2.60 -19.53 4.86
N ASP A 645 2.63 -20.67 4.19
CA ASP A 645 2.26 -21.98 4.72
C ASP A 645 2.96 -22.32 6.05
N TRP A 646 4.22 -21.91 6.21
CA TRP A 646 4.98 -22.08 7.45
C TRP A 646 4.36 -21.33 8.63
N ASN A 647 3.81 -20.14 8.42
CA ASN A 647 3.15 -19.37 9.47
C ASN A 647 1.84 -20.03 9.90
N LEU A 648 1.02 -20.54 8.96
CA LEU A 648 -0.19 -21.28 9.31
C LEU A 648 0.15 -22.59 10.03
N ALA A 649 1.15 -23.33 9.55
CA ALA A 649 1.61 -24.56 10.22
C ALA A 649 2.06 -24.27 11.66
N ALA A 650 2.81 -23.18 11.88
CA ALA A 650 3.22 -22.77 13.21
C ALA A 650 2.05 -22.33 14.10
N VAL A 651 1.03 -21.62 13.57
CA VAL A 651 -0.20 -21.29 14.32
C VAL A 651 -0.95 -22.56 14.71
N LEU A 652 -1.12 -23.52 13.80
CA LEU A 652 -1.74 -24.82 14.09
C LEU A 652 -0.95 -25.62 15.13
N SER A 653 0.39 -25.57 15.08
CA SER A 653 1.26 -26.18 16.08
C SER A 653 1.14 -25.49 17.45
N ALA A 654 1.05 -24.16 17.49
CA ALA A 654 0.80 -23.40 18.73
C ALA A 654 -0.58 -23.74 19.34
N MET A 655 -1.58 -24.02 18.49
CA MET A 655 -2.88 -24.54 18.91
C MET A 655 -2.85 -25.98 19.40
N LYS A 656 -1.74 -26.72 19.18
CA LYS A 656 -1.63 -28.17 19.36
C LYS A 656 -2.64 -28.96 18.51
N LEU A 657 -3.00 -28.41 17.35
CA LEU A 657 -3.97 -28.99 16.39
C LEU A 657 -3.34 -29.26 15.01
N SER A 658 -2.04 -29.09 14.86
CA SER A 658 -1.32 -29.45 13.64
C SER A 658 -1.43 -30.94 13.36
N ASN A 659 -1.79 -31.29 12.12
CA ASN A 659 -1.77 -32.67 11.63
C ASN A 659 -0.40 -33.06 11.05
N GLY A 660 0.60 -32.17 11.14
CA GLY A 660 1.94 -32.38 10.62
C GLY A 660 2.04 -32.30 9.09
N LEU A 661 0.97 -31.96 8.38
CA LEU A 661 0.97 -31.77 6.93
C LEU A 661 1.25 -30.31 6.58
N ARG A 662 1.92 -30.09 5.45
CA ARG A 662 2.05 -28.76 4.86
C ARG A 662 0.67 -28.18 4.52
N PRO A 663 0.33 -26.97 4.97
CA PRO A 663 -0.90 -26.30 4.53
C PRO A 663 -0.92 -26.11 3.01
N PRO A 664 -2.01 -26.46 2.32
CA PRO A 664 -2.11 -26.26 0.87
C PRO A 664 -2.14 -24.76 0.50
N PRO A 665 -1.96 -24.42 -0.78
CA PRO A 665 -2.22 -23.07 -1.28
C PRO A 665 -3.64 -22.60 -0.91
N CYS A 666 -3.77 -21.32 -0.54
CA CYS A 666 -5.01 -20.70 -0.05
C CYS A 666 -5.63 -21.31 1.23
N ALA A 667 -4.90 -22.17 1.94
CA ALA A 667 -5.32 -22.60 3.27
C ALA A 667 -5.57 -21.36 4.15
N THR A 668 -6.70 -21.33 4.84
CA THR A 668 -7.17 -20.14 5.57
C THR A 668 -7.65 -20.52 6.97
N ILE A 669 -7.22 -19.76 7.97
CA ILE A 669 -7.77 -19.79 9.32
C ILE A 669 -8.58 -18.52 9.55
N THR A 670 -9.82 -18.65 9.99
CA THR A 670 -10.62 -17.50 10.45
C THR A 670 -10.74 -17.50 11.96
N PHE A 671 -10.65 -16.33 12.57
CA PHE A 671 -10.93 -16.09 13.98
C PHE A 671 -12.16 -15.17 14.06
N GLU A 672 -13.27 -15.75 14.49
CA GLU A 672 -14.58 -15.11 14.58
C GLU A 672 -14.84 -14.72 16.04
N MET A 673 -14.87 -13.44 16.35
CA MET A 673 -15.19 -12.94 17.69
C MET A 673 -16.68 -12.63 17.77
N TYR A 674 -17.39 -13.31 18.67
CA TYR A 674 -18.81 -13.13 18.91
C TYR A 674 -19.06 -12.44 20.25
N LYS A 675 -20.11 -11.61 20.30
CA LYS A 675 -20.72 -11.12 21.53
C LYS A 675 -22.02 -11.88 21.80
N GLN A 676 -22.20 -12.30 23.05
CA GLN A 676 -23.45 -12.85 23.56
C GLN A 676 -23.67 -12.28 24.96
N ASP A 677 -24.74 -11.50 25.13
CA ASP A 677 -24.97 -10.71 26.34
C ASP A 677 -23.75 -9.80 26.64
N GLU A 678 -23.07 -9.98 27.78
CA GLU A 678 -21.82 -9.26 28.12
C GLU A 678 -20.56 -10.11 27.95
N GLU A 679 -20.68 -11.31 27.36
CA GLU A 679 -19.56 -12.23 27.16
C GLU A 679 -19.06 -12.23 25.72
N TYR A 680 -17.73 -12.30 25.59
CA TYR A 680 -17.05 -12.39 24.30
C TYR A 680 -16.46 -13.78 24.12
N THR A 681 -16.73 -14.39 22.97
CA THR A 681 -16.21 -15.72 22.61
C THR A 681 -15.54 -15.69 21.24
N VAL A 682 -14.61 -16.61 21.01
CA VAL A 682 -13.85 -16.76 19.77
C VAL A 682 -14.12 -18.14 19.19
N ARG A 683 -14.54 -18.18 17.94
CA ARG A 683 -14.65 -19.41 17.14
C ARG A 683 -13.59 -19.39 16.07
N THR A 684 -12.84 -20.48 15.95
CA THR A 684 -11.75 -20.60 14.98
C THR A 684 -12.09 -21.67 13.94
N LEU A 685 -12.04 -21.32 12.66
CA LEU A 685 -12.31 -22.25 11.56
C LEU A 685 -11.08 -22.40 10.66
N PHE A 686 -10.86 -23.60 10.13
CA PHE A 686 -9.80 -23.90 9.19
C PHE A 686 -10.36 -24.42 7.86
N PHE A 687 -9.99 -23.76 6.77
CA PHE A 687 -10.32 -24.10 5.40
C PHE A 687 -9.04 -24.57 4.70
N ASN A 688 -9.05 -25.80 4.18
CA ASN A 688 -7.86 -26.47 3.64
C ASN A 688 -8.13 -27.22 2.33
N SER A 689 -9.09 -26.73 1.52
CA SER A 689 -9.38 -27.33 0.21
C SER A 689 -8.10 -27.43 -0.62
N THR A 690 -7.90 -28.58 -1.27
CA THR A 690 -6.75 -28.80 -2.15
C THR A 690 -6.97 -28.27 -3.57
N ASN A 691 -8.21 -27.91 -3.92
CA ASN A 691 -8.58 -27.37 -5.24
C ASN A 691 -9.50 -26.13 -5.08
N PRO A 692 -9.05 -25.06 -4.41
CA PRO A 692 -9.86 -23.87 -4.16
C PRO A 692 -10.31 -23.18 -5.46
N GLU A 693 -9.59 -23.35 -6.58
CA GLU A 693 -9.96 -22.84 -7.90
C GLU A 693 -11.28 -23.40 -8.47
N MET A 694 -11.82 -24.47 -7.89
CA MET A 694 -13.09 -25.06 -8.33
C MET A 694 -14.31 -24.25 -7.84
N GLY A 695 -14.12 -23.25 -6.97
CA GLY A 695 -15.17 -22.31 -6.55
C GLY A 695 -16.34 -22.91 -5.74
N GLY A 696 -16.23 -24.18 -5.36
CA GLY A 696 -17.25 -24.92 -4.61
C GLY A 696 -17.28 -24.55 -3.13
N ASP A 697 -18.39 -24.88 -2.47
CA ASP A 697 -18.53 -24.67 -1.03
C ASP A 697 -17.50 -25.51 -0.27
N GLN A 698 -16.77 -24.86 0.63
CA GLN A 698 -15.82 -25.53 1.52
C GLN A 698 -16.47 -25.79 2.87
N VAL A 699 -16.31 -27.01 3.38
CA VAL A 699 -16.73 -27.33 4.74
C VAL A 699 -15.58 -26.94 5.68
N PRO A 700 -15.75 -25.94 6.57
CA PRO A 700 -14.71 -25.58 7.53
C PRO A 700 -14.49 -26.68 8.55
N HIS A 701 -13.25 -26.80 9.02
CA HIS A 701 -12.90 -27.59 10.20
C HIS A 701 -12.84 -26.68 11.44
N PRO A 702 -13.72 -26.86 12.43
CA PRO A 702 -13.61 -26.12 13.70
C PRO A 702 -12.33 -26.50 14.44
N LEU A 703 -11.56 -25.49 14.84
CA LEU A 703 -10.34 -25.63 15.64
C LEU A 703 -10.67 -25.36 17.11
N VAL A 704 -10.92 -26.42 17.88
CA VAL A 704 -11.30 -26.34 19.30
C VAL A 704 -10.05 -26.45 20.17
N LEU A 705 -9.74 -25.38 20.91
CA LEU A 705 -8.62 -25.36 21.85
C LEU A 705 -8.89 -26.25 23.06
N ASP A 706 -7.83 -26.84 23.60
CA ASP A 706 -7.93 -27.67 24.81
C ASP A 706 -8.48 -26.85 25.99
N GLY A 707 -9.49 -27.39 26.67
CA GLY A 707 -10.24 -26.69 27.72
C GLY A 707 -11.29 -25.68 27.22
N CYS A 708 -11.55 -25.60 25.92
CA CYS A 708 -12.60 -24.75 25.33
C CYS A 708 -13.68 -25.55 24.59
N THR A 709 -14.82 -24.90 24.34
CA THR A 709 -15.79 -25.35 23.32
C THR A 709 -15.46 -24.71 21.98
N GLU A 710 -16.24 -25.02 20.93
CA GLU A 710 -16.13 -24.33 19.63
C GLU A 710 -16.21 -22.80 19.74
N TYR A 711 -16.94 -22.29 20.74
CA TYR A 711 -16.96 -20.88 21.12
C TYR A 711 -16.15 -20.72 22.41
N CYS A 712 -14.87 -20.42 22.28
CA CYS A 712 -13.93 -20.30 23.39
C CYS A 712 -14.05 -18.91 24.02
N PRO A 713 -14.29 -18.76 25.34
CA PRO A 713 -14.28 -17.44 25.98
C PRO A 713 -12.98 -16.69 25.67
N LEU A 714 -13.07 -15.39 25.33
CA LEU A 714 -11.91 -14.62 24.89
C LEU A 714 -10.76 -14.64 25.90
N THR A 715 -11.06 -14.59 27.20
CA THR A 715 -10.08 -14.72 28.29
C THR A 715 -9.35 -16.06 28.26
N ASN A 716 -10.09 -17.17 28.06
CA ASN A 716 -9.50 -18.50 27.93
C ASN A 716 -8.65 -18.62 26.66
N PHE A 717 -9.11 -18.03 25.55
CA PHE A 717 -8.36 -17.99 24.29
C PHE A 717 -7.01 -17.28 24.47
N VAL A 718 -7.01 -16.08 25.06
CA VAL A 718 -5.79 -15.30 25.31
C VAL A 718 -4.85 -16.05 26.26
N LYS A 719 -5.40 -16.60 27.36
CA LYS A 719 -4.64 -17.39 28.34
C LYS A 719 -4.01 -18.65 27.73
N PHE A 720 -4.70 -19.32 26.81
CA PHE A 720 -4.18 -20.49 26.12
C PHE A 720 -2.89 -20.18 25.34
N PHE A 721 -2.85 -19.02 24.66
CA PHE A 721 -1.69 -18.61 23.87
C PHE A 721 -0.61 -17.89 24.66
N GLN A 722 -0.86 -17.49 25.90
CA GLN A 722 0.12 -16.77 26.72
C GLN A 722 1.53 -17.42 26.76
N PRO A 723 1.69 -18.76 26.84
CA PRO A 723 3.02 -19.38 26.84
C PRO A 723 3.80 -19.22 25.53
N VAL A 724 3.11 -19.04 24.39
CA VAL A 724 3.74 -18.87 23.07
C VAL A 724 3.91 -17.41 22.68
N ILE A 725 3.44 -16.45 23.49
CA ILE A 725 3.63 -15.02 23.25
C ILE A 725 4.95 -14.59 23.90
N PRO A 726 5.91 -14.01 23.16
CA PRO A 726 7.15 -13.52 23.74
C PRO A 726 6.90 -12.23 24.53
N GLU A 727 7.42 -12.16 25.76
CA GLU A 727 7.37 -10.91 26.55
C GLU A 727 8.13 -9.77 25.84
N ASN A 728 9.30 -10.09 25.31
CA ASN A 728 10.10 -9.20 24.48
C ASN A 728 10.77 -10.01 23.36
N TYR A 729 10.21 -9.90 22.15
CA TYR A 729 10.72 -10.60 20.97
C TYR A 729 12.20 -10.30 20.72
N THR A 730 12.60 -9.03 20.74
CA THR A 730 13.98 -8.60 20.44
C THR A 730 14.98 -9.17 21.45
N ALA A 731 14.62 -9.18 22.74
CA ALA A 731 15.47 -9.76 23.78
C ALA A 731 15.56 -11.29 23.64
N LEU A 732 14.44 -11.97 23.37
CA LEU A 732 14.42 -13.42 23.15
C LEU A 732 15.24 -13.82 21.92
N CYS A 733 15.27 -12.96 20.90
CA CYS A 733 15.90 -13.24 19.63
C CYS A 733 17.44 -13.11 19.62
N GLY A 734 17.98 -12.28 20.52
CA GLY A 734 19.41 -11.93 20.57
C GLY A 734 19.73 -10.65 19.79
N THR A 735 20.54 -9.76 20.37
CA THR A 735 20.82 -8.39 19.88
C THR A 735 21.60 -8.29 18.56
N GLN A 736 21.95 -9.40 17.90
CA GLN A 736 22.58 -9.41 16.59
C GLN A 736 21.68 -10.14 15.58
N VAL A 737 20.94 -9.37 14.79
CA VAL A 737 20.38 -9.87 13.53
C VAL A 737 21.58 -10.14 12.62
N ILE A 738 21.94 -11.40 12.42
CA ILE A 738 23.11 -11.76 11.60
C ILE A 738 22.78 -11.39 10.14
N SER A 739 23.62 -10.53 9.55
CA SER A 739 23.65 -10.27 8.11
C SER A 739 24.24 -11.50 7.40
N VAL A 740 23.42 -12.53 7.16
CA VAL A 740 23.77 -13.60 6.22
C VAL A 740 23.11 -13.27 4.89
N ASP A 741 23.75 -12.42 4.10
CA ASP A 741 23.50 -12.31 2.66
C ASP A 741 24.87 -12.30 1.97
N SER A 742 25.41 -13.49 1.72
CA SER A 742 26.41 -13.72 0.68
C SER A 742 25.75 -14.56 -0.41
N GLU A 743 24.74 -14.00 -1.06
CA GLU A 743 24.27 -14.39 -2.41
C GLU A 743 23.18 -13.40 -2.86
N SER A 744 23.48 -12.68 -3.94
CA SER A 744 22.81 -11.50 -4.52
C SER A 744 23.09 -10.15 -3.83
N ASN A 745 23.90 -9.33 -4.52
CA ASN A 745 24.09 -7.91 -4.25
C ASN A 745 22.74 -7.16 -4.41
N GLU A 746 22.06 -6.89 -3.31
CA GLU A 746 21.24 -5.69 -3.14
C GLU A 746 21.46 -5.17 -1.72
N ASP A 747 22.29 -4.13 -1.59
CA ASP A 747 22.52 -3.40 -0.33
C ASP A 747 21.19 -2.86 0.23
N GLY A 748 20.70 -3.47 1.31
CA GLY A 748 19.62 -2.95 2.16
C GLY A 748 20.16 -2.64 3.55
N ASP A 749 20.37 -1.36 3.84
CA ASP A 749 20.80 -0.82 5.14
C ASP A 749 19.69 -1.04 6.21
N PRO A 750 20.02 -1.53 7.43
CA PRO A 750 19.08 -1.72 8.54
C PRO A 750 18.31 -0.48 9.02
N ASN A 751 18.56 0.72 8.50
CA ASN A 751 17.87 1.95 8.89
C ASN A 751 16.69 2.36 8.00
N GLU A 752 16.10 1.43 7.24
CA GLU A 752 14.85 1.63 6.49
C GLU A 752 13.64 1.81 7.43
N LYS A 753 13.50 2.98 8.05
CA LYS A 753 12.22 3.41 8.62
C LYS A 753 11.36 4.06 7.52
N GLY A 754 10.78 3.22 6.68
CA GLY A 754 9.45 3.55 6.16
C GLY A 754 8.49 3.66 7.34
N GLU A 755 7.46 4.49 7.27
CA GLU A 755 6.41 4.47 8.29
C GLU A 755 5.68 3.13 8.20
N THR A 756 6.17 2.11 8.92
CA THR A 756 5.46 0.87 9.16
C THR A 756 4.19 1.21 9.91
N ILE A 757 3.01 0.99 9.32
CA ILE A 757 1.74 1.33 9.99
C ILE A 757 1.42 0.30 11.08
N LEU A 758 1.72 -0.99 10.85
CA LEU A 758 1.26 -2.06 11.74
C LEU A 758 1.99 -2.11 13.07
N LEU A 759 3.32 -2.00 13.10
CA LEU A 759 4.10 -2.16 14.33
C LEU A 759 3.83 -1.04 15.38
N PRO A 760 3.83 0.26 15.01
CA PRO A 760 3.42 1.34 15.92
C PRO A 760 1.97 1.17 16.39
N LYS A 761 1.04 0.92 15.46
CA LYS A 761 -0.37 0.69 15.79
C LYS A 761 -0.56 -0.48 16.75
N TYR A 762 0.16 -1.58 16.53
CA TYR A 762 0.21 -2.72 17.43
C TYR A 762 0.75 -2.35 18.80
N ASN A 763 1.84 -1.59 18.89
CA ASN A 763 2.41 -1.16 20.17
C ASN A 763 1.43 -0.30 20.96
N ASP A 764 0.71 0.61 20.29
CA ASP A 764 -0.31 1.45 20.89
C ASP A 764 -1.49 0.61 21.41
N MET A 765 -2.03 -0.29 20.58
CA MET A 765 -3.10 -1.22 20.99
C MET A 765 -2.65 -2.14 22.14
N LYS A 766 -1.42 -2.64 22.10
CA LYS A 766 -0.86 -3.48 23.16
C LYS A 766 -0.79 -2.70 24.47
N ALA A 767 -0.31 -1.46 24.44
CA ALA A 767 -0.28 -0.58 25.60
C ALA A 767 -1.69 -0.34 26.20
N MET A 768 -2.70 -0.14 25.37
CA MET A 768 -4.10 0.03 25.80
C MET A 768 -4.66 -1.22 26.50
N THR A 769 -4.34 -2.40 25.98
CA THR A 769 -4.90 -3.67 26.48
C THR A 769 -4.14 -4.24 27.69
N THR A 770 -2.96 -3.70 28.03
CA THR A 770 -2.21 -4.10 29.24
C THR A 770 -3.01 -3.89 30.54
N ALA A 771 -3.96 -2.96 30.55
CA ALA A 771 -4.81 -2.67 31.70
C ALA A 771 -6.07 -3.55 31.78
N LEU A 772 -6.39 -4.31 30.73
CA LEU A 772 -7.52 -5.23 30.73
C LEU A 772 -7.13 -6.54 31.44
N PRO A 773 -8.04 -7.18 32.19
CA PRO A 773 -7.78 -8.51 32.73
C PRO A 773 -7.41 -9.50 31.61
N VAL A 774 -6.49 -10.41 31.93
CA VAL A 774 -6.08 -11.53 31.08
C VAL A 774 -7.02 -12.70 31.30
#